data_AF-A0A812EY15-F1
#
_entry.id   AF-A0A812EY15-F1
#
_cell.length_a   1.000
_cell.length_b   1.000
_cell.length_c   1.000
_cell.angle_alpha   90.00
_cell.angle_beta   90.00
_cell.angle_gamma   90.00
#
_symmetry.space_group_name_H-M   'P 1'
#
loop_
_entity.id
_entity.type
_entity.pdbx_description
1 polymer ?
#
loop_
_entity_poly.entity_id
_entity_poly.type
_entity_poly.pdbx_seq_one_letter_code
_entity_poly.pdbx_strand_id
1 'polypeptide(L)'
;MSEPLETLAPSLLVSATYDNQSQSAVLKFYNPETQKVVLWKDQTGHKPYCYSKLKPDELGFLSSRKDIIKIEAVKRKNFLKDEEETVSKIIVTDPLAIGGTQTDKSIRNIIETWESDIKYYENYLYDQGLIVGKFYRIENGKIIPHDFELSEDVNLAMKSLLLDANTTKGLVDVKEFQEYITQWAHLLNQPIPKIRRLSFDIEVESEIGRIPDPKIAEKRITAVGFAGSDGFKQVFVLRKTGSTDGTSELPPDVKVTFYAENDEKKMIEDAFKIISDYPFVITYNGDDFDMPYLYNRAERLGLKNSDNPLYMMRDSATLKHGVHIDLYRTMSNRSFQIYAFSHKYTDFSLNSVTKALLGESKIDYGVDLDRLTNYQLANYCYNDARITLKLTSFNSDLLMNLLVVISRIARMPVDDIARMGVSQWIRSLLYYEHRQRNAMIPRREELDSKSQGVISDAIIKDKKYRGGLVIDPVEGIHFQVIVMDFACFDTRTEVLTTKGWKTHLSLQKNDVALTVNLRTGNIEKNKIKKIFKYDYNGKIYRIKTPKKLDFLFTPNHRVVYKIKTGGNTWKWNDKLHVNEINKIGNYHISLPYFGNWKGKKTTHIKIGQSTFKINYWLEFFGRFLGDGYLTDRSIRIYENSKNVKKIKRLSYLIKKLGFTPKIKYEEKKNSVVISINDKKLSGLIKNHLSGKTHSKDRCVPENYHEYSKEHLEFLLRGMIDSDGSISKSGEITYSTVNKNLANDFQLLALKVGYNCSITKRVSTRFGRKTNYYHCVLSGFRKKNASFVVSKQYKHIREQYYKGSVWCANTHNTTLIIRRRGRVIVTGNSLYPSIIKVRNLSYETIRCSHKECKANTIPDTNHWVCTKHNGLTSMLIGSLRDLRVNYYKHLAKKAKTQEEKERYTVVSQALKVILNASYGVMGAEIFPLYFLPAAEATTAVGRHIIMETIKKCQESNVQVLYSDTDSLFIKNPTPEQIAAIIESAKNTHGVDLEVDKEYRYVVLSNRKKNYLGVTKDGKVDVKGLTGKKSHTPPFIRNLFYELLDILSKVETANDFEAAKKKISDKISECATKVKEKKIPIPDLAFNVMISKAPDEYDKTVPQHIRAAKLLEQHREIKRGDIISYVKIINKPGVKPVEMARQDEIDSAKYMEFMESTLDQITSSMDLDFDKIVGRPKQTGLDQFFWS
;
A
#
# COMPACT_ATOMS: atom_id res chain seq x y z
N MET A 1 -38.96 -31.12 -16.06
CA MET A 1 -38.24 -29.85 -15.83
C MET A 1 -38.83 -29.21 -14.58
N SER A 2 -38.09 -28.38 -13.85
CA SER A 2 -38.69 -27.49 -12.86
C SER A 2 -39.46 -26.38 -13.57
N GLU A 3 -40.58 -25.93 -12.99
CA GLU A 3 -41.32 -24.77 -13.49
C GLU A 3 -40.48 -23.48 -13.45
N PRO A 4 -40.77 -22.48 -14.29
CA PRO A 4 -40.12 -21.17 -14.22
C PRO A 4 -40.38 -20.51 -12.86
N LEU A 5 -39.34 -19.91 -12.28
CA LEU A 5 -39.44 -19.21 -11.00
C LEU A 5 -40.07 -17.82 -11.21
N GLU A 6 -41.39 -17.74 -11.08
CA GLU A 6 -42.15 -16.50 -11.33
C GLU A 6 -41.91 -15.41 -10.28
N THR A 7 -41.72 -15.77 -9.00
CA THR A 7 -41.56 -14.81 -7.90
C THR A 7 -40.45 -15.20 -6.93
N LEU A 8 -39.69 -14.22 -6.44
CA LEU A 8 -38.69 -14.40 -5.38
C LEU A 8 -38.56 -13.12 -4.55
N ALA A 9 -38.72 -13.23 -3.23
CA ALA A 9 -38.47 -12.16 -2.26
C ALA A 9 -36.99 -11.70 -2.30
N PRO A 10 -36.66 -10.47 -1.84
CA PRO A 10 -35.31 -9.90 -1.93
C PRO A 10 -34.18 -10.85 -1.49
N SER A 11 -33.47 -11.39 -2.47
CA SER A 11 -32.46 -12.43 -2.31
C SER A 11 -31.11 -11.99 -2.88
N LEU A 12 -30.03 -12.43 -2.25
CA LEU A 12 -28.65 -12.08 -2.60
C LEU A 12 -28.16 -12.96 -3.77
N LEU A 13 -27.80 -12.40 -4.91
CA LEU A 13 -27.13 -13.16 -5.97
C LEU A 13 -25.74 -13.59 -5.45
N VAL A 14 -25.46 -14.90 -5.31
CA VAL A 14 -24.20 -15.39 -4.71
C VAL A 14 -23.27 -16.11 -5.69
N SER A 15 -23.82 -16.74 -6.73
CA SER A 15 -23.03 -17.47 -7.73
C SER A 15 -23.78 -17.57 -9.06
N ALA A 16 -23.07 -17.95 -10.12
CA ALA A 16 -23.60 -18.15 -11.46
C ALA A 16 -22.82 -19.25 -12.18
N THR A 17 -23.51 -20.10 -12.93
CA THR A 17 -22.93 -21.25 -13.65
C THR A 17 -23.55 -21.38 -15.05
N TYR A 18 -22.96 -22.22 -15.90
CA TYR A 18 -23.57 -22.69 -17.15
C TYR A 18 -24.16 -24.08 -16.91
N ASP A 19 -25.36 -24.35 -17.42
CA ASP A 19 -25.97 -25.68 -17.43
C ASP A 19 -25.96 -26.23 -18.86
N ASN A 20 -25.16 -27.27 -19.08
CA ASN A 20 -25.02 -27.93 -20.38
C ASN A 20 -26.33 -28.59 -20.86
N GLN A 21 -27.24 -28.97 -19.95
CA GLN A 21 -28.49 -29.66 -20.31
C GLN A 21 -29.55 -28.68 -20.82
N SER A 22 -29.64 -27.47 -20.26
CA SER A 22 -30.53 -26.41 -20.76
C SER A 22 -29.85 -25.39 -21.68
N GLN A 23 -28.54 -25.53 -21.92
CA GLN A 23 -27.70 -24.60 -22.69
C GLN A 23 -27.94 -23.12 -22.31
N SER A 24 -28.03 -22.87 -21.00
CA SER A 24 -28.45 -21.59 -20.42
C SER A 24 -27.58 -21.20 -19.22
N ALA A 25 -27.56 -19.91 -18.87
CA ALA A 25 -27.00 -19.48 -17.61
C ALA A 25 -27.92 -19.88 -16.45
N VAL A 26 -27.35 -20.19 -15.29
CA VAL A 26 -28.08 -20.49 -14.05
C VAL A 26 -27.52 -19.62 -12.94
N LEU A 27 -28.38 -18.81 -12.33
CA LEU A 27 -28.06 -17.91 -11.23
C LEU A 27 -28.44 -18.57 -9.90
N LYS A 28 -27.61 -18.37 -8.88
CA LYS A 28 -27.81 -18.88 -7.52
C LYS A 28 -28.13 -17.71 -6.59
N PHE A 29 -29.37 -17.61 -6.12
CA PHE A 29 -29.84 -16.56 -5.22
C PHE A 29 -30.01 -17.10 -3.80
N TYR A 30 -29.27 -16.56 -2.82
CA TYR A 30 -29.44 -16.87 -1.41
C TYR A 30 -30.57 -16.01 -0.81
N ASN A 31 -31.67 -16.65 -0.43
CA ASN A 31 -32.76 -16.01 0.30
C ASN A 31 -32.37 -15.95 1.80
N PRO A 32 -32.36 -14.75 2.43
CA PRO A 32 -31.92 -14.60 3.82
C PRO A 32 -32.95 -15.05 4.86
N GLU A 33 -34.23 -15.12 4.51
CA GLU A 33 -35.34 -15.50 5.39
C GLU A 33 -35.42 -17.03 5.51
N THR A 34 -35.43 -17.72 4.36
CA THR A 34 -35.47 -19.19 4.29
C THR A 34 -34.10 -19.85 4.49
N GLN A 35 -33.02 -19.06 4.41
CA GLN A 35 -31.62 -19.50 4.47
C GLN A 35 -31.31 -20.63 3.47
N LYS A 36 -31.85 -20.53 2.25
CA LYS A 36 -31.64 -21.47 1.15
C LYS A 36 -31.19 -20.76 -0.13
N VAL A 37 -30.49 -21.49 -1.00
CA VAL A 37 -30.18 -21.05 -2.36
C VAL A 37 -31.29 -21.51 -3.30
N VAL A 38 -31.84 -20.56 -4.05
CA VAL A 38 -32.81 -20.78 -5.12
C VAL A 38 -32.07 -20.66 -6.46
N LEU A 39 -32.34 -21.58 -7.39
CA LEU A 39 -31.80 -21.55 -8.75
C LEU A 39 -32.79 -20.84 -9.67
N TRP A 40 -32.32 -19.85 -10.43
CA TRP A 40 -33.06 -19.28 -11.56
C TRP A 40 -32.30 -19.60 -12.85
N LYS A 41 -32.98 -20.14 -13.86
CA LYS A 41 -32.40 -20.42 -15.18
C LYS A 41 -32.74 -19.28 -16.15
N ASP A 42 -31.81 -18.95 -17.04
CA ASP A 42 -32.00 -17.93 -18.05
C ASP A 42 -33.18 -18.22 -18.99
N GLN A 43 -34.10 -17.25 -19.04
CA GLN A 43 -35.29 -17.21 -19.90
C GLN A 43 -35.20 -16.13 -20.99
N THR A 44 -34.13 -15.31 -21.01
CA THR A 44 -33.97 -14.18 -21.95
C THR A 44 -33.61 -14.62 -23.37
N GLY A 45 -33.29 -15.90 -23.56
CA GLY A 45 -32.78 -16.43 -24.83
C GLY A 45 -31.36 -15.98 -25.15
N HIS A 46 -30.59 -15.53 -24.15
CA HIS A 46 -29.20 -15.14 -24.34
C HIS A 46 -28.37 -16.34 -24.86
N LYS A 47 -27.39 -16.05 -25.73
CA LYS A 47 -26.53 -17.06 -26.37
C LYS A 47 -25.06 -16.65 -26.39
N PRO A 48 -24.13 -17.63 -26.36
CA PRO A 48 -22.70 -17.34 -26.41
C PRO A 48 -22.34 -16.62 -27.71
N TYR A 49 -21.37 -15.71 -27.65
CA TYR A 49 -20.85 -15.03 -28.84
C TYR A 49 -19.37 -14.66 -28.69
N CYS A 50 -18.73 -14.34 -29.80
CA CYS A 50 -17.47 -13.57 -29.85
C CYS A 50 -17.57 -12.47 -30.92
N TYR A 51 -16.54 -11.63 -31.05
CA TYR A 51 -16.44 -10.65 -32.14
C TYR A 51 -15.27 -10.95 -33.07
N SER A 52 -15.38 -10.54 -34.34
CA SER A 52 -14.24 -10.41 -35.25
C SER A 52 -14.26 -9.05 -35.95
N LYS A 53 -13.09 -8.56 -36.38
CA LYS A 53 -12.94 -7.29 -37.12
C LYS A 53 -13.11 -7.44 -38.64
N LEU A 54 -13.28 -8.67 -39.12
CA LEU A 54 -13.78 -8.96 -40.47
C LEU A 54 -15.27 -8.59 -40.58
N LYS A 55 -15.73 -8.20 -41.77
CA LYS A 55 -17.15 -7.95 -42.08
C LYS A 55 -17.96 -9.27 -42.14
N PRO A 56 -19.30 -9.22 -42.04
CA PRO A 56 -20.13 -10.42 -42.16
C PRO A 56 -19.91 -11.18 -43.48
N ASP A 57 -19.73 -10.46 -44.59
CA ASP A 57 -19.52 -11.03 -45.92
C ASP A 57 -18.18 -11.80 -46.00
N GLU A 58 -17.12 -11.27 -45.38
CA GLU A 58 -15.79 -11.90 -45.28
C GLU A 58 -15.82 -13.16 -44.40
N LEU A 59 -16.81 -13.27 -43.52
CA LEU A 59 -17.04 -14.44 -42.65
C LEU A 59 -17.96 -15.49 -43.29
N GLY A 60 -18.39 -15.32 -44.55
CA GLY A 60 -19.37 -16.18 -45.21
C GLY A 60 -19.01 -17.67 -45.26
N PHE A 61 -17.73 -18.03 -45.17
CA PHE A 61 -17.26 -19.42 -45.07
C PHE A 61 -17.72 -20.12 -43.78
N LEU A 62 -17.93 -19.37 -42.69
CA LEU A 62 -18.44 -19.88 -41.41
C LEU A 62 -19.92 -20.27 -41.48
N SER A 63 -20.70 -19.72 -42.42
CA SER A 63 -22.15 -19.95 -42.56
C SER A 63 -22.52 -21.41 -42.83
N SER A 64 -21.55 -22.26 -43.18
CA SER A 64 -21.69 -23.71 -43.32
C SER A 64 -21.80 -24.46 -41.99
N ARG A 65 -21.46 -23.82 -40.86
CA ARG A 65 -21.39 -24.47 -39.54
C ARG A 65 -22.74 -24.47 -38.81
N LYS A 66 -23.20 -25.66 -38.42
CA LYS A 66 -24.45 -25.87 -37.67
C LYS A 66 -24.45 -25.32 -36.23
N ASP A 67 -23.31 -24.90 -35.71
CA ASP A 67 -23.17 -24.33 -34.36
C ASP A 67 -23.20 -22.79 -34.33
N ILE A 68 -23.27 -22.12 -35.49
CA ILE A 68 -23.45 -20.67 -35.60
C ILE A 68 -24.94 -20.37 -35.80
N ILE A 69 -25.48 -19.48 -34.97
CA ILE A 69 -26.88 -19.03 -35.03
C ILE A 69 -27.01 -17.82 -35.97
N LYS A 70 -26.09 -16.85 -35.85
CA LYS A 70 -26.12 -15.60 -36.61
C LYS A 70 -24.74 -14.93 -36.62
N ILE A 71 -24.41 -14.25 -37.71
CA ILE A 71 -23.35 -13.24 -37.77
C ILE A 71 -24.02 -11.88 -38.05
N GLU A 72 -23.71 -10.86 -37.26
CA GLU A 72 -24.31 -9.51 -37.38
C GLU A 72 -23.28 -8.40 -37.18
N ALA A 73 -23.36 -7.33 -37.97
CA ALA A 73 -22.52 -6.15 -37.79
C ALA A 73 -23.04 -5.28 -36.63
N VAL A 74 -22.17 -4.96 -35.67
CA VAL A 74 -22.50 -4.11 -34.51
C VAL A 74 -21.44 -3.02 -34.31
N LYS A 75 -21.86 -1.87 -33.77
CA LYS A 75 -20.96 -0.78 -33.36
C LYS A 75 -20.48 -0.97 -31.92
N ARG A 76 -19.17 -0.90 -31.71
CA ARG A 76 -18.54 -0.91 -30.37
C ARG A 76 -17.48 0.18 -30.29
N LYS A 77 -17.28 0.77 -29.11
CA LYS A 77 -16.22 1.78 -28.90
C LYS A 77 -14.85 1.13 -28.72
N ASN A 78 -13.85 1.54 -29.50
CA ASN A 78 -12.46 1.16 -29.32
C ASN A 78 -11.75 2.18 -28.41
N PHE A 79 -11.50 1.81 -27.14
CA PHE A 79 -10.81 2.68 -26.19
C PHE A 79 -9.32 2.92 -26.52
N LEU A 80 -8.64 2.04 -27.25
CA LEU A 80 -7.21 2.21 -27.56
C LEU A 80 -6.97 3.32 -28.59
N LYS A 81 -7.89 3.44 -29.56
CA LYS A 81 -7.88 4.47 -30.62
C LYS A 81 -8.69 5.72 -30.25
N ASP A 82 -9.75 5.54 -29.46
CA ASP A 82 -10.80 6.51 -29.14
C ASP A 82 -11.76 6.83 -30.31
N GLU A 83 -12.25 5.77 -30.97
CA GLU A 83 -13.22 5.81 -32.08
C GLU A 83 -14.35 4.77 -31.90
N GLU A 84 -15.45 4.86 -32.65
CA GLU A 84 -16.35 3.72 -32.86
C GLU A 84 -15.81 2.85 -34.00
N GLU A 85 -15.73 1.53 -33.79
CA GLU A 85 -15.47 0.57 -34.87
C GLU A 85 -16.68 -0.35 -35.06
N THR A 86 -16.94 -0.72 -36.31
CA THR A 86 -17.98 -1.72 -36.66
C THR A 86 -17.31 -3.09 -36.72
N VAL A 87 -17.86 -4.05 -35.99
CA VAL A 87 -17.32 -5.41 -35.84
C VAL A 87 -18.42 -6.44 -36.08
N SER A 88 -18.06 -7.63 -36.54
CA SER A 88 -19.00 -8.74 -36.67
C SER A 88 -19.13 -9.47 -35.34
N LYS A 89 -20.34 -9.54 -34.79
CA LYS A 89 -20.70 -10.40 -33.66
C LYS A 89 -21.11 -11.77 -34.20
N ILE A 90 -20.42 -12.82 -33.77
CA ILE A 90 -20.68 -14.21 -34.16
C ILE A 90 -21.38 -14.89 -32.97
N ILE A 91 -22.66 -15.21 -33.12
CA ILE A 91 -23.50 -15.83 -32.09
C ILE A 91 -23.59 -17.33 -32.36
N VAL A 92 -23.38 -18.16 -31.33
CA VAL A 92 -23.30 -19.63 -31.43
C VAL A 92 -24.28 -20.34 -30.50
N THR A 93 -24.45 -21.66 -30.68
CA THR A 93 -25.32 -22.50 -29.86
C THR A 93 -24.73 -22.82 -28.48
N ASP A 94 -23.42 -23.09 -28.42
CA ASP A 94 -22.69 -23.54 -27.22
C ASP A 94 -21.32 -22.84 -27.08
N PRO A 95 -20.84 -22.52 -25.86
CA PRO A 95 -19.55 -21.82 -25.67
C PRO A 95 -18.33 -22.51 -26.30
N LEU A 96 -18.31 -23.85 -26.40
CA LEU A 96 -17.19 -24.61 -26.94
C LEU A 96 -16.95 -24.35 -28.44
N ALA A 97 -17.99 -23.93 -29.17
CA ALA A 97 -17.91 -23.51 -30.57
C ALA A 97 -17.07 -22.22 -30.73
N ILE A 98 -17.03 -21.33 -29.72
CA ILE A 98 -16.10 -20.19 -29.69
C ILE A 98 -14.71 -20.65 -29.25
N GLY A 99 -14.65 -21.38 -28.13
CA GLY A 99 -13.41 -21.68 -27.46
C GLY A 99 -13.53 -22.73 -26.36
N GLY A 100 -12.64 -23.72 -26.38
CA GLY A 100 -12.55 -24.76 -25.36
C GLY A 100 -11.76 -25.98 -25.82
N THR A 101 -11.78 -26.24 -27.14
CA THR A 101 -10.99 -27.30 -27.78
C THR A 101 -9.67 -26.76 -28.35
N GLN A 102 -8.75 -27.67 -28.67
CA GLN A 102 -7.51 -27.39 -29.42
C GLN A 102 -7.69 -27.57 -30.95
N THR A 103 -8.91 -27.81 -31.41
CA THR A 103 -9.25 -28.11 -32.81
C THR A 103 -9.93 -26.92 -33.51
N ASP A 104 -9.98 -26.95 -34.83
CA ASP A 104 -10.82 -26.12 -35.72
C ASP A 104 -12.30 -25.97 -35.26
N LYS A 105 -12.82 -26.95 -34.52
CA LYS A 105 -14.15 -26.87 -33.88
C LYS A 105 -14.34 -25.62 -33.01
N SER A 106 -13.29 -24.98 -32.49
CA SER A 106 -13.40 -23.67 -31.83
C SER A 106 -13.03 -22.53 -32.81
N ILE A 107 -13.95 -21.60 -33.07
CA ILE A 107 -13.83 -20.50 -34.05
C ILE A 107 -12.57 -19.64 -33.82
N ARG A 108 -12.18 -19.41 -32.56
CA ARG A 108 -10.95 -18.67 -32.19
C ARG A 108 -9.65 -19.31 -32.66
N ASN A 109 -9.70 -20.58 -33.08
CA ASN A 109 -8.57 -21.33 -33.62
C ASN A 109 -8.51 -21.24 -35.17
N ILE A 110 -9.56 -20.69 -35.82
CA ILE A 110 -9.64 -20.46 -37.27
C ILE A 110 -9.33 -18.99 -37.61
N ILE A 111 -9.90 -18.05 -36.86
CA ILE A 111 -9.80 -16.60 -37.10
C ILE A 111 -9.48 -15.82 -35.83
N GLU A 112 -8.99 -14.60 -36.00
CA GLU A 112 -8.86 -13.64 -34.91
C GLU A 112 -10.23 -13.27 -34.32
N THR A 113 -10.41 -13.55 -33.04
CA THR A 113 -11.62 -13.22 -32.28
C THR A 113 -11.32 -12.43 -31.01
N TRP A 114 -12.24 -11.55 -30.65
CA TRP A 114 -12.26 -10.76 -29.41
C TRP A 114 -13.35 -11.30 -28.47
N GLU A 115 -13.11 -11.17 -27.17
CA GLU A 115 -14.01 -11.61 -26.08
C GLU A 115 -14.30 -13.13 -26.05
N SER A 116 -13.53 -13.91 -26.81
CA SER A 116 -13.57 -15.38 -26.93
C SER A 116 -12.86 -16.15 -25.80
N ASP A 117 -12.47 -15.46 -24.73
CA ASP A 117 -11.85 -15.98 -23.51
C ASP A 117 -12.73 -15.78 -22.26
N ILE A 118 -13.89 -15.14 -22.39
CA ILE A 118 -14.83 -14.87 -21.29
C ILE A 118 -15.66 -16.13 -20.99
N LYS A 119 -15.75 -16.55 -19.72
CA LYS A 119 -16.66 -17.64 -19.31
C LYS A 119 -18.11 -17.27 -19.66
N TYR A 120 -18.91 -18.20 -20.15
CA TYR A 120 -20.27 -17.86 -20.62
C TYR A 120 -21.17 -17.19 -19.57
N TYR A 121 -21.15 -17.66 -18.32
CA TYR A 121 -21.92 -17.03 -17.24
C TYR A 121 -21.37 -15.65 -16.84
N GLU A 122 -20.05 -15.41 -16.96
CA GLU A 122 -19.50 -14.05 -16.82
C GLU A 122 -20.05 -13.15 -17.92
N ASN A 123 -20.03 -13.61 -19.18
CA ASN A 123 -20.56 -12.83 -20.30
C ASN A 123 -22.05 -12.48 -20.10
N TYR A 124 -22.86 -13.45 -19.68
CA TYR A 124 -24.26 -13.23 -19.32
C TYR A 124 -24.44 -12.19 -18.20
N LEU A 125 -23.68 -12.30 -17.10
CA LEU A 125 -23.73 -11.31 -16.02
C LEU A 125 -23.35 -9.91 -16.50
N TYR A 126 -22.36 -9.79 -17.39
CA TYR A 126 -21.91 -8.51 -17.95
C TYR A 126 -22.97 -7.89 -18.89
N ASP A 127 -23.60 -8.68 -19.75
CA ASP A 127 -24.64 -8.18 -20.68
C ASP A 127 -25.95 -7.81 -19.98
N GLN A 128 -26.32 -8.52 -18.91
CA GLN A 128 -27.52 -8.22 -18.13
C GLN A 128 -27.30 -7.18 -17.01
N GLY A 129 -26.09 -6.62 -16.88
CA GLY A 129 -25.76 -5.65 -15.81
C GLY A 129 -25.89 -6.22 -14.39
N LEU A 130 -25.73 -7.54 -14.24
CA LEU A 130 -25.95 -8.25 -12.98
C LEU A 130 -24.69 -8.24 -12.11
N ILE A 131 -24.88 -7.90 -10.84
CA ILE A 131 -23.80 -7.73 -9.85
C ILE A 131 -23.95 -8.84 -8.82
N VAL A 132 -23.01 -9.80 -8.83
CA VAL A 132 -22.94 -10.79 -7.75
C VAL A 132 -22.70 -10.07 -6.42
N GLY A 133 -23.39 -10.50 -5.38
CA GLY A 133 -23.44 -9.86 -4.07
C GLY A 133 -24.44 -8.70 -3.95
N LYS A 134 -25.14 -8.29 -5.03
CA LYS A 134 -26.30 -7.39 -4.92
C LYS A 134 -27.59 -8.20 -4.65
N PHE A 135 -28.52 -7.58 -3.94
CA PHE A 135 -29.88 -8.08 -3.78
C PHE A 135 -30.75 -7.83 -5.02
N TYR A 136 -31.58 -8.81 -5.34
CA TYR A 136 -32.58 -8.76 -6.40
C TYR A 136 -33.88 -9.40 -5.89
N ARG A 137 -35.01 -8.97 -6.46
CA ARG A 137 -36.28 -9.69 -6.38
C ARG A 137 -36.61 -10.26 -7.77
N ILE A 138 -37.51 -11.23 -7.83
CA ILE A 138 -38.05 -11.73 -9.10
C ILE A 138 -39.55 -11.51 -9.10
N GLU A 139 -40.07 -10.93 -10.17
CA GLU A 139 -41.50 -10.63 -10.37
C GLU A 139 -41.86 -10.93 -11.82
N ASN A 140 -42.83 -11.83 -12.04
CA ASN A 140 -43.22 -12.35 -13.36
C ASN A 140 -42.01 -12.87 -14.16
N GLY A 141 -41.20 -13.72 -13.51
CA GLY A 141 -39.99 -14.34 -14.05
C GLY A 141 -38.77 -13.41 -14.19
N LYS A 142 -38.97 -12.08 -14.10
CA LYS A 142 -37.95 -11.05 -14.38
C LYS A 142 -37.16 -10.68 -13.13
N ILE A 143 -35.83 -10.65 -13.27
CA ILE A 143 -34.90 -10.22 -12.23
C ILE A 143 -34.93 -8.69 -12.13
N ILE A 144 -35.25 -8.16 -10.94
CA ILE A 144 -35.35 -6.73 -10.67
C ILE A 144 -34.37 -6.35 -9.56
N PRO A 145 -33.48 -5.35 -9.78
CA PRO A 145 -32.57 -4.86 -8.75
C PRO A 145 -33.33 -4.42 -7.49
N HIS A 146 -32.93 -4.92 -6.33
CA HIS A 146 -33.43 -4.44 -5.05
C HIS A 146 -32.35 -3.54 -4.40
N ASP A 147 -32.71 -2.29 -4.16
CA ASP A 147 -31.85 -1.29 -3.53
C ASP A 147 -32.45 -0.86 -2.19
N PHE A 148 -31.58 -0.82 -1.18
CA PHE A 148 -31.93 -0.43 0.19
C PHE A 148 -31.72 1.07 0.37
N GLU A 149 -32.56 1.69 1.20
CA GLU A 149 -32.35 3.08 1.60
C GLU A 149 -31.04 3.25 2.37
N LEU A 150 -30.29 4.31 2.05
CA LEU A 150 -29.12 4.69 2.81
C LEU A 150 -29.54 5.53 4.02
N SER A 151 -29.05 5.20 5.21
CA SER A 151 -29.34 5.98 6.42
C SER A 151 -28.84 7.43 6.29
N GLU A 152 -29.41 8.33 7.08
CA GLU A 152 -29.12 9.76 6.95
C GLU A 152 -27.63 10.08 7.17
N ASP A 153 -26.96 9.45 8.14
CA ASP A 153 -25.51 9.57 8.35
C ASP A 153 -24.69 9.13 7.13
N VAL A 154 -25.11 8.04 6.49
CA VAL A 154 -24.47 7.43 5.31
C VAL A 154 -24.65 8.33 4.08
N ASN A 155 -25.82 8.96 3.94
CA ASN A 155 -26.14 9.98 2.95
C ASN A 155 -25.38 11.31 3.17
N LEU A 156 -25.31 11.80 4.40
CA LEU A 156 -24.58 13.02 4.77
C LEU A 156 -23.07 12.85 4.57
N ALA A 157 -22.52 11.69 4.94
CA ALA A 157 -21.12 11.35 4.68
C ALA A 157 -20.83 11.23 3.16
N MET A 158 -21.79 10.75 2.36
CA MET A 158 -21.64 10.65 0.91
C MET A 158 -21.67 12.03 0.25
N LYS A 159 -22.63 12.89 0.62
CA LYS A 159 -22.66 14.30 0.18
C LYS A 159 -21.35 15.02 0.54
N SER A 160 -20.83 14.81 1.76
CA SER A 160 -19.53 15.34 2.20
C SER A 160 -18.34 14.85 1.35
N LEU A 161 -18.34 13.57 0.94
CA LEU A 161 -17.33 12.97 0.06
C LEU A 161 -17.35 13.58 -1.36
N LEU A 162 -18.55 13.71 -1.93
CA LEU A 162 -18.76 14.27 -3.27
C LEU A 162 -18.40 15.77 -3.34
N LEU A 163 -18.48 16.47 -2.20
CA LEU A 163 -18.13 17.89 -2.06
C LEU A 163 -16.64 18.16 -1.72
N ASP A 164 -15.85 17.19 -1.24
CA ASP A 164 -14.41 17.40 -1.09
C ASP A 164 -13.70 17.37 -2.44
N ALA A 165 -13.41 18.54 -3.03
CA ALA A 165 -12.68 18.69 -4.29
C ALA A 165 -11.25 18.05 -4.35
N ASN A 166 -10.81 17.32 -3.32
CA ASN A 166 -9.69 16.37 -3.45
C ASN A 166 -10.12 15.03 -4.09
N THR A 167 -11.39 14.62 -3.97
CA THR A 167 -11.93 13.41 -4.60
C THR A 167 -12.00 13.56 -6.12
N THR A 168 -12.18 14.76 -6.62
CA THR A 168 -12.27 15.05 -8.06
C THR A 168 -10.92 15.28 -8.74
N LYS A 169 -9.79 15.21 -8.00
CA LYS A 169 -8.46 15.59 -8.50
C LYS A 169 -7.78 14.51 -9.35
N GLY A 170 -7.36 14.89 -10.56
CA GLY A 170 -6.66 14.05 -11.53
C GLY A 170 -7.56 13.50 -12.64
N LEU A 171 -8.88 13.67 -12.47
CA LEU A 171 -9.91 13.26 -13.40
C LEU A 171 -10.19 14.37 -14.43
N VAL A 172 -10.71 13.97 -15.59
CA VAL A 172 -11.11 14.87 -16.69
C VAL A 172 -12.59 15.20 -16.59
N ASP A 173 -13.45 14.18 -16.47
CA ASP A 173 -14.85 14.37 -16.11
C ASP A 173 -15.02 14.16 -14.60
N VAL A 174 -15.65 15.12 -13.93
CA VAL A 174 -15.91 15.12 -12.49
C VAL A 174 -17.28 14.51 -12.16
N LYS A 175 -18.28 14.73 -13.02
CA LYS A 175 -19.65 14.26 -12.83
C LYS A 175 -19.70 12.73 -12.98
N GLU A 176 -19.04 12.20 -14.01
CA GLU A 176 -18.87 10.76 -14.23
C GLU A 176 -18.27 10.07 -12.98
N PHE A 177 -17.24 10.66 -12.36
CA PHE A 177 -16.61 10.09 -11.17
C PHE A 177 -17.48 10.22 -9.90
N GLN A 178 -18.28 11.30 -9.78
CA GLN A 178 -19.24 11.48 -8.69
C GLN A 178 -20.39 10.46 -8.79
N GLU A 179 -20.87 10.16 -10.00
CA GLU A 179 -21.86 9.11 -10.28
C GLU A 179 -21.30 7.73 -9.90
N TYR A 180 -20.07 7.41 -10.30
CA TYR A 180 -19.39 6.17 -9.89
C TYR A 180 -19.23 6.03 -8.38
N ILE A 181 -18.80 7.09 -7.66
CA ILE A 181 -18.73 7.06 -6.19
C ILE A 181 -20.10 6.80 -5.57
N THR A 182 -21.16 7.38 -6.14
CA THR A 182 -22.54 7.21 -5.65
C THR A 182 -23.01 5.78 -5.85
N GLN A 183 -22.87 5.21 -7.06
CA GLN A 183 -23.20 3.82 -7.36
C GLN A 183 -22.45 2.83 -6.46
N TRP A 184 -21.13 3.03 -6.26
CA TRP A 184 -20.34 2.22 -5.34
C TRP A 184 -20.80 2.36 -3.88
N ALA A 185 -21.20 3.55 -3.43
CA ALA A 185 -21.70 3.75 -2.07
C ALA A 185 -23.06 3.06 -1.84
N HIS A 186 -23.99 3.10 -2.81
CA HIS A 186 -25.24 2.33 -2.71
C HIS A 186 -24.97 0.82 -2.63
N LEU A 187 -24.14 0.29 -3.54
CA LEU A 187 -23.81 -1.15 -3.58
C LEU A 187 -23.09 -1.64 -2.31
N LEU A 188 -22.08 -0.90 -1.84
CA LEU A 188 -21.24 -1.34 -0.72
C LEU A 188 -21.90 -1.17 0.65
N ASN A 189 -22.99 -0.40 0.75
CA ASN A 189 -23.81 -0.31 1.97
C ASN A 189 -24.95 -1.35 2.05
N GLN A 190 -25.23 -2.13 0.99
CA GLN A 190 -26.23 -3.19 1.04
C GLN A 190 -25.93 -4.18 2.19
N PRO A 191 -26.95 -4.72 2.89
CA PRO A 191 -26.77 -5.64 4.00
C PRO A 191 -25.97 -6.88 3.58
N ILE A 192 -25.28 -7.51 4.52
CA ILE A 192 -24.60 -8.79 4.31
C ILE A 192 -25.35 -9.80 5.19
N PRO A 193 -26.17 -10.70 4.62
CA PRO A 193 -26.96 -11.63 5.41
C PRO A 193 -26.04 -12.70 6.02
N LYS A 194 -26.42 -13.24 7.18
CA LYS A 194 -25.78 -14.45 7.71
C LYS A 194 -26.04 -15.60 6.74
N ILE A 195 -24.97 -16.27 6.32
CA ILE A 195 -25.02 -17.40 5.39
C ILE A 195 -24.98 -18.70 6.20
N ARG A 196 -26.10 -19.43 6.21
CA ARG A 196 -26.18 -20.80 6.77
C ARG A 196 -25.24 -21.72 5.99
N ARG A 197 -24.36 -22.43 6.69
CA ARG A 197 -23.29 -23.20 6.06
C ARG A 197 -22.87 -24.40 6.90
N LEU A 198 -22.49 -25.47 6.21
CA LEU A 198 -21.93 -26.69 6.77
C LEU A 198 -20.44 -26.75 6.46
N SER A 199 -19.62 -27.10 7.45
CA SER A 199 -18.29 -27.64 7.20
C SER A 199 -18.34 -29.16 7.34
N PHE A 200 -17.68 -29.87 6.43
CA PHE A 200 -17.41 -31.29 6.58
C PHE A 200 -15.95 -31.60 6.26
N ASP A 201 -15.51 -32.79 6.68
CA ASP A 201 -14.16 -33.34 6.57
C ASP A 201 -14.29 -34.89 6.53
N ILE A 202 -13.39 -35.62 5.86
CA ILE A 202 -13.47 -37.09 5.75
C ILE A 202 -12.17 -37.80 6.14
N GLU A 203 -12.30 -38.97 6.77
CA GLU A 203 -11.20 -39.92 6.97
C GLU A 203 -11.37 -41.15 6.08
N VAL A 204 -10.25 -41.73 5.66
CA VAL A 204 -10.17 -42.80 4.67
C VAL A 204 -9.11 -43.82 5.08
N GLU A 205 -9.35 -45.12 4.88
CA GLU A 205 -8.31 -46.14 5.12
C GLU A 205 -7.06 -45.84 4.28
N SER A 206 -5.88 -45.83 4.90
CA SER A 206 -4.63 -45.45 4.23
C SER A 206 -3.49 -46.42 4.57
N GLU A 207 -2.67 -46.71 3.58
CA GLU A 207 -1.41 -47.43 3.79
C GLU A 207 -0.37 -46.46 4.35
N ILE A 208 0.50 -46.90 5.25
CA ILE A 208 1.46 -46.04 5.96
C ILE A 208 2.31 -45.26 4.93
N GLY A 209 2.20 -43.93 4.98
CA GLY A 209 2.93 -43.01 4.09
C GLY A 209 2.31 -42.78 2.70
N ARG A 210 1.18 -43.43 2.34
CA ARG A 210 0.52 -43.32 1.03
C ARG A 210 -0.86 -42.66 1.16
N ILE A 211 -1.02 -41.46 0.60
CA ILE A 211 -2.32 -40.77 0.50
C ILE A 211 -3.19 -41.50 -0.55
N PRO A 212 -4.43 -41.92 -0.23
CA PRO A 212 -5.36 -42.52 -1.18
C PRO A 212 -5.65 -41.60 -2.39
N ASP A 213 -5.72 -42.15 -3.60
CA ASP A 213 -6.00 -41.32 -4.79
C ASP A 213 -7.51 -40.98 -4.89
N PRO A 214 -7.91 -39.70 -4.82
CA PRO A 214 -9.31 -39.30 -4.77
C PRO A 214 -10.04 -39.43 -6.12
N LYS A 215 -9.32 -39.71 -7.21
CA LYS A 215 -9.92 -40.06 -8.51
C LYS A 215 -10.22 -41.56 -8.63
N ILE A 216 -9.47 -42.40 -7.92
CA ILE A 216 -9.65 -43.85 -7.93
C ILE A 216 -10.60 -44.29 -6.81
N ALA A 217 -10.57 -43.62 -5.66
CA ALA A 217 -11.43 -43.87 -4.50
C ALA A 217 -11.50 -45.36 -4.06
N GLU A 218 -10.34 -46.04 -4.09
CA GLU A 218 -10.23 -47.50 -3.89
C GLU A 218 -10.48 -47.96 -2.45
N LYS A 219 -10.14 -47.14 -1.46
CA LYS A 219 -10.22 -47.42 -0.02
C LYS A 219 -11.58 -46.98 0.57
N ARG A 220 -11.94 -47.50 1.75
CA ARG A 220 -13.21 -47.11 2.42
C ARG A 220 -13.07 -45.77 3.13
N ILE A 221 -14.13 -44.99 3.13
CA ILE A 221 -14.29 -43.83 4.03
C ILE A 221 -14.57 -44.37 5.44
N THR A 222 -13.74 -44.01 6.41
CA THR A 222 -13.81 -44.50 7.80
C THR A 222 -14.55 -43.54 8.72
N ALA A 223 -14.54 -42.24 8.43
CA ALA A 223 -15.35 -41.26 9.15
C ALA A 223 -15.76 -40.08 8.27
N VAL A 224 -16.84 -39.39 8.67
CA VAL A 224 -17.27 -38.10 8.09
C VAL A 224 -17.70 -37.17 9.23
N GLY A 225 -16.97 -36.07 9.41
CA GLY A 225 -17.22 -35.07 10.45
C GLY A 225 -18.09 -33.92 9.92
N PHE A 226 -18.99 -33.39 10.75
CA PHE A 226 -19.90 -32.31 10.40
C PHE A 226 -19.99 -31.23 11.48
N ALA A 227 -19.91 -29.96 11.06
CA ALA A 227 -20.20 -28.80 11.90
C ALA A 227 -20.98 -27.73 11.11
N GLY A 228 -22.19 -27.39 11.55
CA GLY A 228 -23.05 -26.37 10.96
C GLY A 228 -23.00 -25.03 11.69
N SER A 229 -23.14 -23.92 10.95
CA SER A 229 -23.19 -22.55 11.51
C SER A 229 -24.43 -22.26 12.36
N ASP A 230 -25.45 -23.11 12.25
CA ASP A 230 -26.68 -23.15 13.04
C ASP A 230 -26.53 -23.95 14.35
N GLY A 231 -25.35 -24.50 14.62
CA GLY A 231 -25.05 -25.29 15.82
C GLY A 231 -25.12 -26.80 15.62
N PHE A 232 -25.42 -27.28 14.41
CA PHE A 232 -25.39 -28.71 14.08
C PHE A 232 -24.00 -29.33 14.31
N LYS A 233 -23.94 -30.48 14.98
CA LYS A 233 -22.71 -31.19 15.33
C LYS A 233 -22.93 -32.70 15.22
N GLN A 234 -22.32 -33.34 14.23
CA GLN A 234 -22.43 -34.78 14.06
C GLN A 234 -21.14 -35.36 13.50
N VAL A 235 -20.86 -36.63 13.80
CA VAL A 235 -19.79 -37.40 13.15
C VAL A 235 -20.25 -38.82 12.91
N PHE A 236 -19.98 -39.29 11.70
CA PHE A 236 -20.18 -40.68 11.29
C PHE A 236 -18.87 -41.44 11.41
N VAL A 237 -18.92 -42.68 11.87
CA VAL A 237 -17.77 -43.60 11.89
C VAL A 237 -18.20 -44.98 11.39
N LEU A 238 -17.48 -45.50 10.42
CA LEU A 238 -17.57 -46.88 9.95
C LEU A 238 -16.71 -47.76 10.88
N ARG A 239 -17.35 -48.66 11.65
CA ARG A 239 -16.59 -49.57 12.53
C ARG A 239 -15.76 -50.55 11.69
N LYS A 240 -14.50 -50.75 12.09
CA LYS A 240 -13.55 -51.69 11.47
C LYS A 240 -13.41 -52.96 12.34
N THR A 241 -13.37 -54.15 11.74
CA THR A 241 -13.15 -55.40 12.47
C THR A 241 -11.85 -55.33 13.27
N GLY A 242 -11.92 -55.66 14.57
CA GLY A 242 -10.79 -55.56 15.51
C GLY A 242 -10.58 -54.18 16.13
N SER A 243 -11.31 -53.13 15.71
CA SER A 243 -11.32 -51.85 16.43
C SER A 243 -12.03 -51.98 17.79
N THR A 244 -11.62 -51.16 18.76
CA THR A 244 -12.37 -50.94 20.01
C THR A 244 -12.95 -49.54 20.00
N ASP A 245 -14.10 -49.34 20.66
CA ASP A 245 -14.73 -48.01 20.67
C ASP A 245 -13.92 -46.99 21.47
N GLY A 246 -13.27 -47.40 22.57
CA GLY A 246 -12.52 -46.51 23.47
C GLY A 246 -13.44 -45.66 24.35
N THR A 247 -12.91 -44.52 24.83
CA THR A 247 -13.64 -43.55 25.66
C THR A 247 -13.96 -42.31 24.83
N SER A 248 -15.18 -41.76 24.97
CA SER A 248 -15.57 -40.53 24.28
C SER A 248 -14.89 -39.31 24.90
N GLU A 249 -13.97 -38.70 24.14
CA GLU A 249 -13.37 -37.38 24.41
C GLU A 249 -14.19 -36.22 23.78
N LEU A 250 -15.23 -36.55 23.01
CA LEU A 250 -16.08 -35.58 22.33
C LEU A 250 -16.94 -34.75 23.32
N PRO A 251 -17.21 -33.46 23.03
CA PRO A 251 -18.17 -32.66 23.79
C PRO A 251 -19.57 -33.32 23.83
N PRO A 252 -20.32 -33.24 24.95
CA PRO A 252 -21.62 -33.93 25.11
C PRO A 252 -22.71 -33.55 24.11
N ASP A 253 -22.55 -32.44 23.36
CA ASP A 253 -23.49 -31.98 22.34
C ASP A 253 -23.10 -32.36 20.90
N VAL A 254 -22.13 -33.27 20.73
CA VAL A 254 -21.78 -33.85 19.43
C VAL A 254 -22.42 -35.22 19.27
N LYS A 255 -23.28 -35.38 18.26
CA LYS A 255 -23.87 -36.67 17.95
C LYS A 255 -22.85 -37.57 17.23
N VAL A 256 -22.51 -38.72 17.82
CA VAL A 256 -21.80 -39.79 17.10
C VAL A 256 -22.82 -40.71 16.44
N THR A 257 -22.49 -41.31 15.30
CA THR A 257 -23.32 -42.35 14.67
C THR A 257 -22.40 -43.40 14.05
N PHE A 258 -22.42 -44.60 14.64
CA PHE A 258 -21.64 -45.75 14.18
C PHE A 258 -22.40 -46.54 13.13
N TYR A 259 -21.72 -46.86 12.04
CA TYR A 259 -22.19 -47.74 10.96
C TYR A 259 -21.43 -49.08 11.04
N ALA A 260 -22.06 -50.20 10.65
CA ALA A 260 -21.35 -51.48 10.57
C ALA A 260 -20.38 -51.47 9.37
N GLU A 261 -19.36 -52.34 9.38
CA GLU A 261 -18.25 -52.30 8.41
C GLU A 261 -18.69 -52.36 6.92
N ASN A 262 -19.85 -52.95 6.65
CA ASN A 262 -20.43 -53.09 5.31
C ASN A 262 -21.36 -51.93 4.90
N ASP A 263 -21.70 -51.02 5.82
CA ASP A 263 -22.70 -49.95 5.63
C ASP A 263 -22.09 -48.64 5.09
N GLU A 264 -20.87 -48.67 4.53
CA GLU A 264 -20.20 -47.48 3.97
C GLU A 264 -21.10 -46.73 2.97
N LYS A 265 -21.80 -47.47 2.10
CA LYS A 265 -22.76 -46.90 1.15
C LYS A 265 -23.83 -46.07 1.86
N LYS A 266 -24.39 -46.62 2.93
CA LYS A 266 -25.47 -46.02 3.73
C LYS A 266 -24.97 -44.80 4.50
N MET A 267 -23.74 -44.84 5.02
CA MET A 267 -23.06 -43.69 5.61
C MET A 267 -22.91 -42.53 4.60
N ILE A 268 -22.52 -42.83 3.36
CA ILE A 268 -22.37 -41.83 2.28
C ILE A 268 -23.73 -41.28 1.83
N GLU A 269 -24.77 -42.12 1.70
CA GLU A 269 -26.14 -41.66 1.41
C GLU A 269 -26.68 -40.69 2.47
N ASP A 270 -26.44 -40.95 3.76
CA ASP A 270 -26.88 -40.07 4.83
C ASP A 270 -25.99 -38.82 4.96
N ALA A 271 -24.71 -38.90 4.58
CA ALA A 271 -23.82 -37.75 4.48
C ALA A 271 -24.27 -36.80 3.37
N PHE A 272 -24.66 -37.34 2.21
CA PHE A 272 -25.22 -36.59 1.10
C PHE A 272 -26.53 -35.89 1.46
N LYS A 273 -27.38 -36.48 2.31
CA LYS A 273 -28.60 -35.81 2.80
C LYS A 273 -28.28 -34.59 3.68
N ILE A 274 -27.30 -34.73 4.59
CA ILE A 274 -26.82 -33.59 5.41
C ILE A 274 -26.23 -32.51 4.51
N ILE A 275 -25.33 -32.86 3.58
CA ILE A 275 -24.69 -31.93 2.63
C ILE A 275 -25.73 -31.20 1.75
N SER A 276 -26.86 -31.84 1.42
CA SER A 276 -27.89 -31.28 0.54
C SER A 276 -28.77 -30.19 1.18
N ASP A 277 -28.96 -30.18 2.50
CA ASP A 277 -29.83 -29.19 3.16
C ASP A 277 -29.16 -27.81 3.34
N TYR A 278 -27.82 -27.76 3.28
CA TYR A 278 -27.08 -26.50 3.45
C TYR A 278 -26.82 -25.80 2.11
N PRO A 279 -27.13 -24.49 2.02
CA PRO A 279 -26.92 -23.74 0.78
C PRO A 279 -25.44 -23.45 0.51
N PHE A 280 -24.61 -23.47 1.54
CA PHE A 280 -23.16 -23.30 1.45
C PHE A 280 -22.46 -24.45 2.16
N VAL A 281 -21.44 -25.01 1.52
CA VAL A 281 -20.57 -26.04 2.08
C VAL A 281 -19.12 -25.55 2.07
N ILE A 282 -18.42 -25.86 3.15
CA ILE A 282 -17.05 -25.47 3.46
C ILE A 282 -16.21 -26.74 3.63
N THR A 283 -15.02 -26.75 3.04
CA THR A 283 -14.02 -27.82 3.22
C THR A 283 -12.63 -27.20 3.39
N TYR A 284 -11.62 -28.03 3.67
CA TYR A 284 -10.22 -27.61 3.62
C TYR A 284 -9.42 -28.54 2.70
N ASN A 285 -9.19 -28.14 1.44
CA ASN A 285 -8.64 -28.96 0.36
C ASN A 285 -9.67 -29.90 -0.32
N GLY A 286 -10.97 -29.71 -0.06
CA GLY A 286 -12.03 -30.54 -0.64
C GLY A 286 -12.25 -30.38 -2.16
N ASP A 287 -11.67 -29.36 -2.81
CA ASP A 287 -11.58 -29.32 -4.28
C ASP A 287 -10.66 -30.42 -4.84
N ASP A 288 -9.60 -30.77 -4.11
CA ASP A 288 -8.55 -31.70 -4.55
C ASP A 288 -8.68 -33.10 -3.89
N PHE A 289 -9.34 -33.23 -2.73
CA PHE A 289 -9.50 -34.50 -2.01
C PHE A 289 -10.96 -34.84 -1.67
N ASP A 290 -11.56 -34.22 -0.65
CA ASP A 290 -12.79 -34.70 0.01
C ASP A 290 -13.99 -34.91 -0.92
N MET A 291 -14.32 -33.90 -1.74
CA MET A 291 -15.49 -33.96 -2.62
C MET A 291 -15.27 -34.88 -3.82
N PRO A 292 -14.11 -34.87 -4.52
CA PRO A 292 -13.79 -35.92 -5.48
C PRO A 292 -13.80 -37.33 -4.87
N TYR A 293 -13.25 -37.53 -3.66
CA TYR A 293 -13.23 -38.84 -3.01
C TYR A 293 -14.65 -39.34 -2.74
N LEU A 294 -15.49 -38.53 -2.08
CA LEU A 294 -16.91 -38.84 -1.85
C LEU A 294 -17.68 -39.10 -3.15
N TYR A 295 -17.45 -38.28 -4.19
CA TYR A 295 -18.11 -38.43 -5.48
C TYR A 295 -17.77 -39.77 -6.16
N ASN A 296 -16.47 -40.06 -6.29
CA ASN A 296 -15.99 -41.28 -6.96
C ASN A 296 -16.26 -42.53 -6.10
N ARG A 297 -16.18 -42.44 -4.76
CA ARG A 297 -16.54 -43.55 -3.86
C ARG A 297 -18.04 -43.87 -3.95
N ALA A 298 -18.89 -42.86 -4.01
CA ALA A 298 -20.32 -43.05 -4.17
C ALA A 298 -20.67 -43.76 -5.49
N GLU A 299 -20.02 -43.37 -6.60
CA GLU A 299 -20.19 -44.02 -7.90
C GLU A 299 -19.73 -45.49 -7.87
N ARG A 300 -18.58 -45.78 -7.25
CA ARG A 300 -18.07 -47.15 -7.06
C ARG A 300 -18.97 -48.04 -6.21
N LEU A 301 -19.69 -47.47 -5.24
CA LEU A 301 -20.68 -48.17 -4.41
C LEU A 301 -22.08 -48.20 -5.07
N GLY A 302 -22.20 -47.74 -6.32
CA GLY A 302 -23.45 -47.76 -7.08
C GLY A 302 -24.53 -46.83 -6.50
N LEU A 303 -24.17 -45.66 -5.97
CA LEU A 303 -25.11 -44.55 -5.89
C LEU A 303 -25.28 -43.94 -7.28
N LYS A 304 -26.48 -43.47 -7.61
CA LYS A 304 -26.72 -42.77 -8.89
C LYS A 304 -26.23 -41.33 -8.79
N ASN A 305 -25.74 -40.78 -9.89
CA ASN A 305 -25.34 -39.37 -9.97
C ASN A 305 -26.54 -38.41 -9.74
N SER A 306 -27.79 -38.86 -9.94
CA SER A 306 -28.99 -38.10 -9.53
C SER A 306 -29.03 -37.79 -8.03
N ASP A 307 -28.52 -38.70 -7.21
CA ASP A 307 -28.70 -38.72 -5.76
C ASP A 307 -27.47 -38.13 -5.04
N ASN A 308 -26.41 -37.85 -5.79
CA ASN A 308 -25.17 -37.22 -5.35
C ASN A 308 -25.28 -35.69 -5.45
N PRO A 309 -25.19 -34.90 -4.35
CA PRO A 309 -25.33 -33.44 -4.39
C PRO A 309 -24.13 -32.71 -5.00
N LEU A 310 -23.00 -33.41 -5.14
CA LEU A 310 -21.74 -32.87 -5.61
C LEU A 310 -21.71 -32.80 -7.14
N TYR A 311 -20.92 -31.87 -7.68
CA TYR A 311 -20.67 -31.69 -9.10
C TYR A 311 -19.18 -31.44 -9.33
N MET A 312 -18.55 -32.30 -10.13
CA MET A 312 -17.13 -32.16 -10.48
C MET A 312 -16.97 -31.17 -11.64
N MET A 313 -16.13 -30.15 -11.44
CA MET A 313 -15.59 -29.35 -12.54
C MET A 313 -14.22 -29.91 -12.96
N ARG A 314 -13.58 -29.26 -13.94
CA ARG A 314 -12.26 -29.67 -14.46
C ARG A 314 -11.16 -29.73 -13.39
N ASP A 315 -11.11 -28.71 -12.52
CA ASP A 315 -10.00 -28.46 -11.57
C ASP A 315 -10.51 -28.12 -10.14
N SER A 316 -11.78 -28.43 -9.83
CA SER A 316 -12.45 -28.11 -8.56
C SER A 316 -13.78 -28.85 -8.39
N ALA A 317 -14.35 -28.88 -7.18
CA ALA A 317 -15.66 -29.46 -6.89
C ALA A 317 -16.68 -28.40 -6.44
N THR A 318 -17.97 -28.62 -6.67
CA THR A 318 -19.04 -27.76 -6.14
C THR A 318 -20.32 -28.53 -5.83
N LEU A 319 -21.37 -27.83 -5.41
CA LEU A 319 -22.72 -28.38 -5.24
C LEU A 319 -23.60 -28.08 -6.44
N LYS A 320 -24.48 -29.03 -6.80
CA LYS A 320 -25.51 -28.83 -7.83
C LYS A 320 -26.42 -27.63 -7.46
N HIS A 321 -26.99 -27.66 -6.26
CA HIS A 321 -27.95 -26.64 -5.80
C HIS A 321 -27.33 -25.54 -4.93
N GLY A 322 -26.37 -25.86 -4.06
CA GLY A 322 -25.68 -24.89 -3.19
C GLY A 322 -24.42 -24.26 -3.79
N VAL A 323 -23.52 -23.79 -2.92
CA VAL A 323 -22.22 -23.16 -3.24
C VAL A 323 -21.11 -23.81 -2.41
N HIS A 324 -19.95 -24.14 -3.01
CA HIS A 324 -18.79 -24.70 -2.28
C HIS A 324 -17.63 -23.70 -2.18
N ILE A 325 -17.13 -23.51 -0.95
CA ILE A 325 -15.93 -22.71 -0.63
C ILE A 325 -14.85 -23.63 -0.04
N ASP A 326 -13.79 -23.88 -0.81
CA ASP A 326 -12.59 -24.53 -0.30
C ASP A 326 -11.70 -23.51 0.44
N LEU A 327 -11.44 -23.77 1.73
CA LEU A 327 -10.60 -22.92 2.56
C LEU A 327 -9.09 -23.07 2.31
N TYR A 328 -8.60 -24.20 1.80
CA TYR A 328 -7.20 -24.32 1.36
C TYR A 328 -6.93 -23.39 0.17
N ARG A 329 -7.81 -23.40 -0.84
CA ARG A 329 -7.77 -22.43 -1.96
C ARG A 329 -7.83 -20.98 -1.44
N THR A 330 -8.76 -20.70 -0.52
CA THR A 330 -8.97 -19.35 0.04
C THR A 330 -7.79 -18.85 0.89
N MET A 331 -7.20 -19.72 1.72
CA MET A 331 -6.11 -19.36 2.64
C MET A 331 -4.75 -19.34 1.95
N SER A 332 -4.52 -20.18 0.94
CA SER A 332 -3.30 -20.16 0.10
C SER A 332 -3.23 -18.94 -0.81
N ASN A 333 -4.38 -18.33 -1.15
CA ASN A 333 -4.45 -17.07 -1.87
C ASN A 333 -3.75 -15.95 -1.09
N ARG A 334 -2.60 -15.51 -1.64
CA ARG A 334 -1.73 -14.49 -1.03
C ARG A 334 -2.47 -13.17 -0.74
N SER A 335 -3.54 -12.85 -1.46
CA SER A 335 -4.31 -11.62 -1.23
C SER A 335 -4.99 -11.63 0.14
N PHE A 336 -5.59 -12.76 0.53
CA PHE A 336 -6.16 -12.97 1.86
C PHE A 336 -5.06 -13.09 2.92
N GLN A 337 -4.08 -13.98 2.72
CA GLN A 337 -2.96 -14.18 3.66
C GLN A 337 -2.26 -12.85 4.02
N ILE A 338 -1.98 -11.99 3.04
CA ILE A 338 -1.20 -10.76 3.23
C ILE A 338 -2.08 -9.61 3.71
N TYR A 339 -3.18 -9.31 3.01
CA TYR A 339 -3.90 -8.05 3.23
C TYR A 339 -5.08 -8.16 4.20
N ALA A 340 -5.72 -9.33 4.30
CA ALA A 340 -6.73 -9.61 5.30
C ALA A 340 -6.11 -10.16 6.60
N PHE A 341 -5.24 -11.17 6.51
CA PHE A 341 -4.71 -11.92 7.67
C PHE A 341 -3.26 -11.59 8.05
N SER A 342 -2.66 -10.56 7.44
CA SER A 342 -1.41 -9.92 7.86
C SER A 342 -0.18 -10.86 7.99
N HIS A 343 -0.13 -11.95 7.23
CA HIS A 343 0.84 -13.05 7.34
C HIS A 343 0.88 -13.74 8.72
N LYS A 344 -0.27 -13.93 9.39
CA LYS A 344 -0.33 -14.73 10.63
C LYS A 344 0.20 -16.16 10.44
N TYR A 345 -0.09 -16.80 9.31
CA TYR A 345 0.38 -18.13 8.93
C TYR A 345 1.35 -18.06 7.73
N THR A 346 2.33 -18.97 7.67
CA THR A 346 3.30 -19.10 6.56
C THR A 346 3.14 -20.40 5.78
N ASP A 347 2.83 -21.49 6.49
CA ASP A 347 2.37 -22.77 5.97
C ASP A 347 0.84 -22.76 5.71
N PHE A 348 0.34 -23.71 4.92
CA PHE A 348 -1.05 -23.80 4.47
C PHE A 348 -1.77 -25.09 4.89
N SER A 349 -1.21 -25.93 5.78
CA SER A 349 -2.01 -27.00 6.40
C SER A 349 -3.11 -26.43 7.31
N LEU A 350 -4.21 -27.17 7.49
CA LEU A 350 -5.31 -26.77 8.38
C LEU A 350 -4.77 -26.41 9.78
N ASN A 351 -3.96 -27.30 10.37
CA ASN A 351 -3.32 -27.12 11.67
C ASN A 351 -2.54 -25.79 11.78
N SER A 352 -1.71 -25.45 10.79
CA SER A 352 -0.94 -24.20 10.78
C SER A 352 -1.83 -22.96 10.70
N VAL A 353 -2.93 -23.02 9.94
CA VAL A 353 -3.86 -21.90 9.77
C VAL A 353 -4.74 -21.73 11.00
N THR A 354 -5.31 -22.80 11.55
CA THR A 354 -6.15 -22.75 12.77
C THR A 354 -5.34 -22.30 13.97
N LYS A 355 -4.11 -22.80 14.15
CA LYS A 355 -3.24 -22.41 15.26
C LYS A 355 -2.83 -20.93 15.19
N ALA A 356 -2.70 -20.37 13.99
CA ALA A 356 -2.36 -18.96 13.78
C ALA A 356 -3.57 -17.99 13.81
N LEU A 357 -4.74 -18.44 13.38
CA LEU A 357 -5.96 -17.61 13.29
C LEU A 357 -6.86 -17.73 14.53
N LEU A 358 -7.08 -18.96 15.03
CA LEU A 358 -7.99 -19.32 16.12
C LEU A 358 -7.26 -19.63 17.44
N GLY A 359 -6.02 -20.13 17.37
CA GLY A 359 -5.28 -20.67 18.52
C GLY A 359 -5.47 -22.18 18.73
N GLU A 360 -6.33 -22.82 17.94
CA GLU A 360 -6.66 -24.25 18.01
C GLU A 360 -5.81 -25.07 17.03
N SER A 361 -5.33 -26.25 17.45
CA SER A 361 -4.55 -27.17 16.61
C SER A 361 -5.42 -28.34 16.11
N LYS A 362 -4.95 -29.11 15.12
CA LYS A 362 -5.44 -30.49 14.91
C LYS A 362 -5.22 -31.31 16.18
N ILE A 363 -6.04 -32.33 16.41
CA ILE A 363 -5.78 -33.37 17.42
C ILE A 363 -4.64 -34.27 16.90
N ASP A 364 -3.83 -34.80 17.81
CA ASP A 364 -2.76 -35.77 17.51
C ASP A 364 -2.67 -36.74 18.69
N TYR A 365 -2.84 -38.04 18.40
CA TYR A 365 -2.80 -39.13 19.38
C TYR A 365 -1.44 -39.87 19.38
N GLY A 366 -0.47 -39.44 18.57
CA GLY A 366 0.86 -40.06 18.47
C GLY A 366 0.88 -41.46 17.82
N VAL A 367 -0.19 -41.85 17.14
CA VAL A 367 -0.35 -43.13 16.43
C VAL A 367 -1.01 -42.92 15.08
N ASP A 368 -0.84 -43.87 14.16
CA ASP A 368 -1.50 -43.86 12.84
C ASP A 368 -3.04 -43.83 12.99
N LEU A 369 -3.75 -43.14 12.08
CA LEU A 369 -5.22 -43.09 12.04
C LEU A 369 -5.86 -44.49 12.12
N ASP A 370 -5.23 -45.45 11.46
CA ASP A 370 -5.66 -46.85 11.35
C ASP A 370 -5.54 -47.66 12.67
N ARG A 371 -4.98 -47.05 13.73
CA ARG A 371 -4.85 -47.59 15.09
C ARG A 371 -5.70 -46.86 16.14
N LEU A 372 -6.47 -45.84 15.75
CA LEU A 372 -7.33 -45.11 16.66
C LEU A 372 -8.53 -45.97 17.10
N THR A 373 -8.99 -45.75 18.33
CA THR A 373 -10.31 -46.25 18.76
C THR A 373 -11.44 -45.49 18.05
N ASN A 374 -12.63 -46.07 17.94
CA ASN A 374 -13.71 -45.47 17.14
C ASN A 374 -14.13 -44.08 17.68
N TYR A 375 -14.06 -43.83 18.99
CA TYR A 375 -14.28 -42.49 19.56
C TYR A 375 -13.11 -41.52 19.33
N GLN A 376 -11.86 -41.98 19.27
CA GLN A 376 -10.71 -41.12 18.92
C GLN A 376 -10.75 -40.70 17.45
N LEU A 377 -11.11 -41.62 16.54
CA LEU A 377 -11.34 -41.32 15.13
C LEU A 377 -12.53 -40.35 14.97
N ALA A 378 -13.62 -40.57 15.71
CA ALA A 378 -14.76 -39.64 15.76
C ALA A 378 -14.32 -38.24 16.23
N ASN A 379 -13.48 -38.14 17.27
CA ASN A 379 -12.99 -36.88 17.80
C ASN A 379 -12.05 -36.15 16.82
N TYR A 380 -11.15 -36.88 16.16
CA TYR A 380 -10.25 -36.34 15.13
C TYR A 380 -11.02 -35.72 13.96
N CYS A 381 -11.86 -36.51 13.29
CA CYS A 381 -12.60 -36.07 12.10
C CYS A 381 -13.62 -34.96 12.42
N TYR A 382 -14.33 -35.06 13.55
CA TYR A 382 -15.20 -33.98 14.02
C TYR A 382 -14.41 -32.70 14.35
N ASN A 383 -13.24 -32.81 15.01
CA ASN A 383 -12.42 -31.66 15.33
C ASN A 383 -12.05 -30.87 14.07
N ASP A 384 -11.75 -31.56 12.98
CA ASP A 384 -11.23 -30.95 11.77
C ASP A 384 -12.33 -30.29 10.92
N ALA A 385 -13.51 -30.91 10.82
CA ALA A 385 -14.72 -30.23 10.36
C ALA A 385 -15.07 -29.00 11.23
N ARG A 386 -14.93 -29.13 12.56
CA ARG A 386 -15.26 -28.08 13.54
C ARG A 386 -14.31 -26.87 13.49
N ILE A 387 -13.00 -27.08 13.36
CA ILE A 387 -12.03 -25.96 13.20
C ILE A 387 -12.12 -25.35 11.80
N THR A 388 -12.42 -26.14 10.76
CA THR A 388 -12.71 -25.64 9.41
C THR A 388 -13.95 -24.75 9.39
N LEU A 389 -15.04 -25.11 10.09
CA LEU A 389 -16.17 -24.19 10.31
C LEU A 389 -15.72 -22.90 11.01
N LYS A 390 -14.97 -23.01 12.12
CA LYS A 390 -14.51 -21.83 12.90
C LYS A 390 -13.67 -20.85 12.06
N LEU A 391 -12.92 -21.33 11.06
CA LEU A 391 -12.22 -20.46 10.09
C LEU A 391 -13.15 -19.59 9.23
N THR A 392 -14.44 -19.91 9.15
CA THR A 392 -15.45 -19.04 8.51
C THR A 392 -16.16 -18.11 9.50
N SER A 393 -16.34 -18.55 10.75
CA SER A 393 -17.20 -17.90 11.75
C SER A 393 -16.49 -16.93 12.69
N PHE A 394 -15.15 -16.97 12.77
CA PHE A 394 -14.39 -16.10 13.67
C PHE A 394 -14.56 -14.60 13.35
N ASN A 395 -14.45 -13.76 14.38
CA ASN A 395 -14.59 -12.30 14.30
C ASN A 395 -15.88 -11.83 13.59
N SER A 396 -17.03 -12.41 13.96
CA SER A 396 -18.34 -12.11 13.36
C SER A 396 -18.39 -12.41 11.86
N ASP A 397 -18.22 -13.70 11.50
CA ASP A 397 -18.25 -14.19 10.11
C ASP A 397 -17.27 -13.48 9.15
N LEU A 398 -16.12 -13.02 9.66
CA LEU A 398 -15.21 -12.09 8.97
C LEU A 398 -14.82 -12.58 7.56
N LEU A 399 -14.51 -13.87 7.40
CA LEU A 399 -14.11 -14.41 6.09
C LEU A 399 -15.28 -14.43 5.10
N MET A 400 -16.45 -14.91 5.52
CA MET A 400 -17.66 -14.94 4.68
C MET A 400 -18.05 -13.53 4.24
N ASN A 401 -18.03 -12.58 5.19
CA ASN A 401 -18.37 -11.19 4.94
C ASN A 401 -17.35 -10.52 3.99
N LEU A 402 -16.05 -10.86 4.08
CA LEU A 402 -15.05 -10.42 3.10
C LEU A 402 -15.27 -11.01 1.71
N LEU A 403 -15.60 -12.30 1.60
CA LEU A 403 -15.86 -12.97 0.31
C LEU A 403 -17.05 -12.33 -0.41
N VAL A 404 -18.15 -12.05 0.29
CA VAL A 404 -19.34 -11.37 -0.29
C VAL A 404 -19.01 -9.94 -0.74
N VAL A 405 -18.27 -9.15 0.04
CA VAL A 405 -17.92 -7.78 -0.38
C VAL A 405 -16.89 -7.75 -1.52
N ILE A 406 -15.96 -8.71 -1.56
CA ILE A 406 -15.03 -8.83 -2.69
C ILE A 406 -15.79 -9.27 -3.96
N SER A 407 -16.75 -10.18 -3.85
CA SER A 407 -17.66 -10.55 -4.96
C SER A 407 -18.40 -9.33 -5.53
N ARG A 408 -18.99 -8.47 -4.68
CA ARG A 408 -19.62 -7.17 -5.08
C ARG A 408 -18.68 -6.29 -5.90
N ILE A 409 -17.43 -6.17 -5.47
CA ILE A 409 -16.42 -5.32 -6.12
C ILE A 409 -15.93 -5.95 -7.42
N ALA A 410 -15.74 -7.26 -7.45
CA ALA A 410 -15.17 -8.00 -8.57
C ALA A 410 -16.16 -8.33 -9.69
N ARG A 411 -17.47 -8.34 -9.40
CA ARG A 411 -18.56 -8.85 -10.28
C ARG A 411 -18.54 -10.37 -10.49
N MET A 412 -17.92 -11.14 -9.60
CA MET A 412 -17.72 -12.60 -9.74
C MET A 412 -18.48 -13.41 -8.68
N PRO A 413 -18.84 -14.69 -8.97
CA PRO A 413 -19.31 -15.66 -7.99
C PRO A 413 -18.46 -15.70 -6.70
N VAL A 414 -19.11 -15.83 -5.54
CA VAL A 414 -18.43 -15.93 -4.23
C VAL A 414 -17.43 -17.10 -4.20
N ASP A 415 -17.75 -18.18 -4.90
CA ASP A 415 -16.94 -19.39 -5.03
C ASP A 415 -15.85 -19.32 -6.13
N ASP A 416 -15.96 -18.40 -7.10
CA ASP A 416 -14.82 -17.98 -7.94
C ASP A 416 -13.85 -17.11 -7.11
N ILE A 417 -14.36 -16.21 -6.25
CA ILE A 417 -13.51 -15.37 -5.37
C ILE A 417 -12.69 -16.21 -4.39
N ALA A 418 -13.27 -17.27 -3.83
CA ALA A 418 -12.57 -18.21 -2.96
C ALA A 418 -11.37 -18.87 -3.65
N ARG A 419 -11.52 -19.24 -4.93
CA ARG A 419 -10.52 -20.01 -5.70
C ARG A 419 -9.49 -19.15 -6.44
N MET A 420 -9.91 -18.04 -7.04
CA MET A 420 -9.11 -17.32 -8.03
C MET A 420 -8.21 -16.26 -7.42
N GLY A 421 -7.03 -16.06 -8.01
CA GLY A 421 -6.12 -14.97 -7.64
C GLY A 421 -6.65 -13.59 -8.06
N VAL A 422 -6.30 -12.55 -7.30
CA VAL A 422 -6.82 -11.17 -7.44
C VAL A 422 -6.69 -10.53 -8.84
N SER A 423 -5.76 -10.99 -9.68
CA SER A 423 -5.71 -10.58 -11.09
C SER A 423 -7.02 -10.86 -11.84
N GLN A 424 -7.71 -11.95 -11.50
CA GLN A 424 -8.98 -12.35 -12.12
C GLN A 424 -10.15 -11.52 -11.60
N TRP A 425 -10.15 -11.16 -10.32
CA TRP A 425 -11.15 -10.25 -9.71
C TRP A 425 -11.12 -8.87 -10.38
N ILE A 426 -9.92 -8.39 -10.73
CA ILE A 426 -9.72 -7.11 -11.41
C ILE A 426 -9.99 -7.22 -12.92
N ARG A 427 -9.73 -8.37 -13.54
CA ARG A 427 -10.17 -8.66 -14.92
C ARG A 427 -11.69 -8.55 -15.03
N SER A 428 -12.43 -9.28 -14.18
CA SER A 428 -13.89 -9.33 -14.25
C SER A 428 -14.52 -7.94 -14.04
N LEU A 429 -14.04 -7.18 -13.04
CA LEU A 429 -14.45 -5.79 -12.86
C LEU A 429 -14.17 -4.95 -14.11
N LEU A 430 -12.96 -4.99 -14.68
CA LEU A 430 -12.67 -4.22 -15.89
C LEU A 430 -13.51 -4.67 -17.10
N TYR A 431 -13.77 -5.97 -17.27
CA TYR A 431 -14.55 -6.53 -18.38
C TYR A 431 -16.03 -6.11 -18.29
N TYR A 432 -16.64 -6.22 -17.10
CA TYR A 432 -17.98 -5.70 -16.82
C TYR A 432 -18.11 -4.22 -17.22
N GLU A 433 -17.12 -3.41 -16.82
CA GLU A 433 -17.13 -1.96 -17.02
C GLU A 433 -16.84 -1.55 -18.49
N HIS A 434 -16.17 -2.39 -19.30
CA HIS A 434 -16.18 -2.22 -20.76
C HIS A 434 -17.57 -2.45 -21.34
N ARG A 435 -18.25 -3.53 -20.89
CA ARG A 435 -19.55 -3.92 -21.44
C ARG A 435 -20.63 -2.87 -21.17
N GLN A 436 -20.69 -2.33 -19.94
CA GLN A 436 -21.60 -1.22 -19.60
C GLN A 436 -21.36 0.05 -20.44
N ARG A 437 -20.17 0.19 -21.04
CA ARG A 437 -19.75 1.35 -21.86
C ARG A 437 -19.83 1.09 -23.36
N ASN A 438 -20.46 -0.01 -23.80
CA ASN A 438 -20.50 -0.44 -25.20
C ASN A 438 -19.11 -0.58 -25.86
N ALA A 439 -18.07 -0.89 -25.08
CA ALA A 439 -16.69 -0.86 -25.54
C ALA A 439 -16.12 -2.26 -25.80
N MET A 440 -15.28 -2.38 -26.83
CA MET A 440 -14.50 -3.59 -27.11
C MET A 440 -13.48 -3.81 -25.99
N ILE A 441 -13.48 -5.00 -25.39
CA ILE A 441 -12.36 -5.44 -24.55
C ILE A 441 -11.15 -5.72 -25.46
N PRO A 442 -10.01 -5.01 -25.29
CA PRO A 442 -8.89 -5.13 -26.21
C PRO A 442 -8.16 -6.46 -26.05
N ARG A 443 -7.66 -7.00 -27.16
CA ARG A 443 -6.79 -8.18 -27.15
C ARG A 443 -5.42 -7.83 -26.57
N ARG A 444 -4.76 -8.85 -26.01
CA ARG A 444 -3.43 -8.70 -25.39
C ARG A 444 -2.39 -8.22 -26.41
N GLU A 445 -2.50 -8.69 -27.64
CA GLU A 445 -1.65 -8.35 -28.77
C GLU A 445 -1.81 -6.89 -29.21
N GLU A 446 -3.01 -6.29 -29.06
CA GLU A 446 -3.24 -4.86 -29.30
C GLU A 446 -2.56 -4.00 -28.21
N LEU A 447 -2.55 -4.48 -26.96
CA LEU A 447 -1.86 -3.82 -25.83
C LEU A 447 -0.33 -3.93 -25.93
N ASP A 448 0.20 -5.07 -26.35
CA ASP A 448 1.64 -5.23 -26.63
C ASP A 448 2.05 -4.41 -27.87
N SER A 449 1.20 -4.32 -28.90
CA SER A 449 1.42 -3.45 -30.07
C SER A 449 1.47 -1.97 -29.68
N LYS A 450 0.55 -1.50 -28.83
CA LYS A 450 0.59 -0.14 -28.25
C LYS A 450 1.81 0.09 -27.33
N SER A 451 2.44 -0.99 -26.87
CA SER A 451 3.69 -1.00 -26.08
C SER A 451 4.96 -1.07 -26.94
N GLN A 452 4.87 -1.15 -28.27
CA GLN A 452 6.05 -1.09 -29.15
C GLN A 452 6.76 0.26 -29.04
N GLY A 453 8.09 0.27 -29.21
CA GLY A 453 8.91 1.47 -29.02
C GLY A 453 9.06 1.91 -27.55
N VAL A 454 8.98 0.97 -26.61
CA VAL A 454 9.31 1.19 -25.19
C VAL A 454 10.72 0.67 -24.93
N ILE A 455 11.63 1.59 -24.58
CA ILE A 455 13.01 1.27 -24.21
C ILE A 455 13.04 1.05 -22.70
N SER A 456 13.04 -0.21 -22.27
CA SER A 456 13.14 -0.60 -20.86
C SER A 456 14.58 -0.87 -20.45
N ASP A 457 15.09 -0.17 -19.44
CA ASP A 457 16.35 -0.49 -18.76
C ASP A 457 16.18 -1.80 -17.95
N ALA A 458 16.27 -2.95 -18.64
CA ALA A 458 16.10 -4.27 -18.05
C ALA A 458 17.38 -4.68 -17.26
N ILE A 459 17.26 -4.77 -15.94
CA ILE A 459 18.32 -5.27 -15.06
C ILE A 459 17.70 -6.22 -14.02
N ILE A 460 18.18 -7.47 -14.01
CA ILE A 460 17.71 -8.68 -13.28
C ILE A 460 16.75 -9.57 -14.10
N LYS A 461 17.00 -10.90 -14.05
CA LYS A 461 16.55 -11.93 -15.02
C LYS A 461 15.05 -12.05 -15.28
N ASP A 462 14.18 -11.68 -14.33
CA ASP A 462 12.76 -12.08 -14.35
C ASP A 462 11.76 -10.91 -14.43
N LYS A 463 12.20 -9.67 -14.72
CA LYS A 463 11.29 -8.50 -14.83
C LYS A 463 11.69 -7.52 -15.93
N LYS A 464 10.77 -7.30 -16.89
CA LYS A 464 10.90 -6.34 -18.01
C LYS A 464 10.81 -4.87 -17.62
N TYR A 465 10.60 -4.55 -16.34
CA TYR A 465 10.60 -3.18 -15.83
C TYR A 465 11.15 -3.12 -14.41
N ARG A 466 11.74 -1.97 -14.08
CA ARG A 466 12.29 -1.71 -12.74
C ARG A 466 11.15 -1.69 -11.70
N GLY A 467 11.42 -2.13 -10.47
CA GLY A 467 10.42 -2.15 -9.39
C GLY A 467 10.29 -0.83 -8.61
N GLY A 468 9.53 -0.87 -7.51
CA GLY A 468 9.68 0.07 -6.39
C GLY A 468 11.05 -0.09 -5.70
N LEU A 469 11.34 0.71 -4.67
CA LEU A 469 12.70 0.77 -4.09
C LEU A 469 12.83 0.18 -2.69
N VAL A 470 13.93 -0.54 -2.48
CA VAL A 470 14.36 -1.07 -1.20
C VAL A 470 15.76 -0.50 -0.87
N ILE A 471 15.95 0.05 0.33
CA ILE A 471 17.30 0.38 0.84
C ILE A 471 17.73 -0.68 1.85
N ASP A 472 19.01 -1.01 1.78
CA ASP A 472 19.75 -1.87 2.70
C ASP A 472 19.49 -1.49 4.18
N PRO A 473 19.29 -2.50 5.04
CA PRO A 473 19.14 -2.30 6.48
C PRO A 473 20.43 -1.77 7.12
N VAL A 474 20.31 -1.17 8.30
CA VAL A 474 21.45 -0.96 9.21
C VAL A 474 21.43 -2.12 10.20
N GLU A 475 22.48 -2.92 10.19
CA GLU A 475 22.62 -4.09 11.06
C GLU A 475 22.75 -3.70 12.55
N GLY A 476 22.31 -4.58 13.45
CA GLY A 476 22.44 -4.43 14.91
C GLY A 476 21.11 -4.44 15.69
N ILE A 477 21.19 -4.10 16.98
CA ILE A 477 20.04 -3.89 17.88
C ILE A 477 19.68 -2.40 17.94
N HIS A 478 18.37 -2.11 17.86
CA HIS A 478 17.89 -0.77 17.65
C HIS A 478 16.68 -0.46 18.55
N PHE A 479 16.89 0.25 19.66
CA PHE A 479 15.83 0.56 20.63
C PHE A 479 14.83 1.61 20.16
N GLN A 480 13.57 1.35 20.56
CA GLN A 480 12.34 2.11 20.35
C GLN A 480 12.11 2.38 18.86
N VAL A 481 11.57 1.42 18.11
CA VAL A 481 11.51 1.49 16.65
C VAL A 481 10.09 1.56 16.11
N ILE A 482 9.71 2.61 15.41
CA ILE A 482 8.36 2.71 14.80
C ILE A 482 8.31 1.89 13.48
N VAL A 483 7.19 1.92 12.77
CA VAL A 483 7.13 1.72 11.31
C VAL A 483 6.25 2.81 10.73
N MET A 484 6.57 3.27 9.53
CA MET A 484 5.67 4.14 8.78
C MET A 484 5.58 3.78 7.32
N ASP A 485 4.45 4.11 6.74
CA ASP A 485 4.13 4.06 5.31
C ASP A 485 3.81 5.48 4.81
N PHE A 486 4.85 6.35 4.70
CA PHE A 486 4.87 7.51 3.77
C PHE A 486 3.86 8.72 3.92
N ALA A 487 3.98 9.88 4.62
CA ALA A 487 4.86 10.74 5.46
C ALA A 487 3.98 11.84 6.27
N CYS A 488 4.36 12.61 7.38
CA CYS A 488 3.87 13.71 8.41
C CYS A 488 3.72 15.46 8.50
N PHE A 489 4.39 16.72 8.18
CA PHE A 489 5.63 17.58 7.56
C PHE A 489 7.20 17.86 8.04
N ASP A 490 7.62 18.57 9.14
CA ASP A 490 8.84 18.48 10.10
C ASP A 490 8.75 19.43 11.39
N THR A 491 9.52 19.26 12.51
CA THR A 491 9.43 20.10 13.78
C THR A 491 9.88 21.52 13.60
N ARG A 492 11.09 21.61 13.06
CA ARG A 492 11.88 22.83 12.92
C ARG A 492 11.61 23.44 11.55
N THR A 493 10.74 22.77 10.80
CA THR A 493 9.97 23.26 9.69
C THR A 493 8.82 24.09 10.23
N GLU A 494 8.57 25.19 9.56
CA GLU A 494 7.44 26.08 9.76
C GLU A 494 6.72 26.20 8.41
N VAL A 495 5.39 26.18 8.43
CA VAL A 495 4.56 26.47 7.26
C VAL A 495 4.39 27.97 7.12
N LEU A 496 4.49 28.47 5.89
CA LEU A 496 4.12 29.85 5.62
C LEU A 496 2.60 30.00 5.56
N THR A 497 2.03 30.80 6.45
CA THR A 497 0.64 31.24 6.37
C THR A 497 0.53 32.72 6.03
N THR A 498 -0.67 33.20 5.75
CA THR A 498 -0.96 34.64 5.65
C THR A 498 -0.68 35.39 6.95
N LYS A 499 -0.70 34.70 8.10
CA LYS A 499 -0.31 35.21 9.42
C LYS A 499 1.15 34.90 9.78
N GLY A 500 2.02 34.75 8.77
CA GLY A 500 3.43 34.44 8.94
C GLY A 500 3.74 32.96 9.16
N TRP A 501 4.94 32.69 9.68
CA TRP A 501 5.46 31.34 9.88
C TRP A 501 4.85 30.67 11.12
N LYS A 502 4.25 29.49 10.95
CA LYS A 502 3.62 28.71 12.03
C LYS A 502 4.26 27.31 12.18
N THR A 503 4.29 26.82 13.40
CA THR A 503 4.79 25.49 13.83
C THR A 503 3.62 24.58 14.27
N HIS A 504 3.94 23.37 14.76
CA HIS A 504 3.05 22.41 15.45
C HIS A 504 2.01 23.04 16.30
N LEU A 505 2.51 23.84 17.22
CA LEU A 505 1.72 24.30 18.35
C LEU A 505 0.86 25.50 17.97
N SER A 506 1.08 26.08 16.78
CA SER A 506 0.46 27.34 16.35
C SER A 506 -0.31 27.25 15.03
N LEU A 507 -0.09 26.23 14.20
CA LEU A 507 -0.94 25.96 13.02
C LEU A 507 -2.17 25.17 13.43
N GLN A 508 -3.31 25.59 12.90
CA GLN A 508 -4.64 25.07 13.21
C GLN A 508 -5.41 24.74 11.93
N LYS A 509 -6.45 23.91 12.05
CA LYS A 509 -7.38 23.66 10.95
C LYS A 509 -7.99 25.00 10.49
N ASN A 510 -8.15 25.18 9.18
CA ASN A 510 -8.59 26.40 8.51
C ASN A 510 -7.61 27.59 8.47
N ASP A 511 -6.38 27.49 9.02
CA ASP A 511 -5.32 28.48 8.72
C ASP A 511 -5.11 28.59 7.19
N VAL A 512 -4.72 29.76 6.70
CA VAL A 512 -4.51 29.98 5.26
C VAL A 512 -3.02 29.92 4.95
N ALA A 513 -2.56 28.78 4.42
CA ALA A 513 -1.20 28.59 3.95
C ALA A 513 -0.94 29.34 2.63
N LEU A 514 0.31 29.80 2.45
CA LEU A 514 0.84 30.19 1.15
C LEU A 514 1.47 28.97 0.48
N THR A 515 1.08 28.78 -0.77
CA THR A 515 1.30 27.56 -1.56
C THR A 515 1.74 27.97 -2.97
N VAL A 516 2.24 27.04 -3.79
CA VAL A 516 2.68 27.33 -5.16
C VAL A 516 1.94 26.46 -6.16
N ASN A 517 1.29 27.06 -7.15
CA ASN A 517 0.68 26.32 -8.23
C ASN A 517 1.77 25.71 -9.13
N LEU A 518 1.83 24.38 -9.24
CA LEU A 518 2.87 23.69 -10.05
C LEU A 518 2.84 24.07 -11.54
N ARG A 519 1.65 24.35 -12.09
CA ARG A 519 1.45 24.63 -13.52
C ARG A 519 1.84 26.06 -13.88
N THR A 520 1.59 27.02 -12.99
CA THR A 520 1.79 28.45 -13.27
C THR A 520 2.93 29.11 -12.48
N GLY A 521 3.49 28.39 -11.50
CA GLY A 521 4.52 28.90 -10.59
C GLY A 521 4.05 30.01 -9.64
N ASN A 522 2.79 30.43 -9.68
CA ASN A 522 2.26 31.53 -8.85
C ASN A 522 2.03 31.11 -7.40
N ILE A 523 2.08 32.10 -6.49
CA ILE A 523 1.65 31.95 -5.09
C ILE A 523 0.12 31.92 -5.01
N GLU A 524 -0.41 30.94 -4.29
CA GLU A 524 -1.84 30.77 -3.99
C GLU A 524 -2.08 30.69 -2.48
N LYS A 525 -3.25 31.16 -2.03
CA LYS A 525 -3.73 31.06 -0.65
C LYS A 525 -4.65 29.84 -0.54
N ASN A 526 -4.27 28.83 0.24
CA ASN A 526 -5.04 27.59 0.43
C ASN A 526 -5.30 27.34 1.92
N LYS A 527 -6.53 26.97 2.28
CA LYS A 527 -6.87 26.59 3.67
C LYS A 527 -6.25 25.25 4.04
N ILE A 528 -5.82 25.14 5.30
CA ILE A 528 -5.44 23.90 5.97
C ILE A 528 -6.69 23.03 6.21
N LYS A 529 -6.80 21.91 5.51
CA LYS A 529 -7.91 20.94 5.61
C LYS A 529 -7.85 20.07 6.87
N LYS A 530 -6.67 19.54 7.22
CA LYS A 530 -6.47 18.62 8.37
C LYS A 530 -5.02 18.63 8.84
N ILE A 531 -4.82 18.71 10.15
CA ILE A 531 -3.52 18.55 10.81
C ILE A 531 -3.44 17.14 11.44
N PHE A 532 -2.25 16.55 11.46
CA PHE A 532 -1.95 15.20 11.92
C PHE A 532 -0.81 15.26 12.98
N LYS A 533 -0.79 14.43 14.06
CA LYS A 533 0.24 14.46 15.14
C LYS A 533 0.52 13.04 15.72
N TYR A 534 1.78 12.58 15.80
CA TYR A 534 2.29 11.21 16.16
C TYR A 534 3.86 11.10 16.03
N ASP A 535 4.52 9.92 16.12
CA ASP A 535 5.88 9.76 16.71
C ASP A 535 7.11 9.26 15.82
N TYR A 536 8.30 9.93 15.61
CA TYR A 536 9.37 9.51 14.58
C TYR A 536 10.82 9.15 14.87
N ASN A 537 11.40 8.55 13.81
CA ASN A 537 12.22 7.39 13.89
C ASN A 537 13.01 7.05 12.56
N GLY A 538 12.83 7.64 11.35
CA GLY A 538 13.51 7.23 10.06
C GLY A 538 14.67 7.89 9.23
N LYS A 539 14.72 7.64 7.88
CA LYS A 539 15.90 7.84 6.97
C LYS A 539 15.81 9.17 6.29
N ILE A 540 16.87 9.93 6.48
CA ILE A 540 17.32 10.88 5.51
C ILE A 540 18.31 10.24 4.60
N TYR A 541 18.32 10.89 3.45
CA TYR A 541 19.38 11.68 2.90
C TYR A 541 19.17 13.21 2.95
N ARG A 542 20.22 14.01 2.91
CA ARG A 542 20.19 15.40 3.35
C ARG A 542 20.24 16.45 2.24
N ILE A 543 19.23 17.31 2.09
CA ILE A 543 19.28 18.59 1.36
C ILE A 543 20.19 19.60 2.09
N LYS A 544 21.47 19.25 2.29
CA LYS A 544 22.50 20.17 2.76
C LYS A 544 23.46 20.50 1.65
N THR A 545 23.50 21.76 1.29
CA THR A 545 24.66 22.36 0.62
C THR A 545 25.54 23.00 1.68
N PRO A 546 26.88 23.01 1.55
CA PRO A 546 27.78 23.35 2.66
C PRO A 546 27.54 24.67 3.39
N LYS A 547 26.87 25.66 2.77
CA LYS A 547 26.58 26.98 3.36
C LYS A 547 25.15 27.51 3.13
N LYS A 548 24.26 26.78 2.42
CA LYS A 548 23.03 27.38 1.85
C LYS A 548 21.69 26.70 2.15
N LEU A 549 21.65 25.37 2.26
CA LEU A 549 20.44 24.62 2.63
C LEU A 549 20.68 23.70 3.82
N ASP A 550 19.59 23.49 4.57
CA ASP A 550 19.46 22.55 5.66
C ASP A 550 17.95 22.29 5.94
N PHE A 551 17.22 21.76 4.95
CA PHE A 551 15.83 21.26 5.10
C PHE A 551 15.82 19.85 5.69
N LEU A 552 14.88 19.39 6.53
CA LEU A 552 15.01 18.15 7.33
C LEU A 552 13.61 17.54 7.69
N PHE A 553 13.37 16.19 7.80
CA PHE A 553 12.09 15.54 7.32
C PHE A 553 11.75 13.93 7.64
N THR A 554 11.30 12.92 6.75
CA THR A 554 10.68 11.44 6.84
C THR A 554 11.35 10.06 6.27
N PRO A 555 10.70 8.99 5.61
CA PRO A 555 11.11 8.09 4.44
C PRO A 555 10.25 7.77 3.09
N ASN A 556 8.98 8.17 2.70
CA ASN A 556 8.35 8.36 1.26
C ASN A 556 8.53 9.66 0.27
N HIS A 557 7.62 10.69 0.09
CA HIS A 557 7.87 12.13 -0.40
C HIS A 557 6.68 12.96 -0.95
N ARG A 558 6.77 14.14 -1.65
CA ARG A 558 7.64 14.92 -2.60
C ARG A 558 8.27 16.33 -2.21
N VAL A 559 9.08 16.95 -3.09
CA VAL A 559 9.72 18.30 -3.07
C VAL A 559 9.65 18.82 -4.50
N VAL A 560 9.33 20.10 -4.67
CA VAL A 560 9.28 20.71 -6.00
C VAL A 560 10.69 21.05 -6.49
N TYR A 561 11.00 20.82 -7.76
CA TYR A 561 12.29 21.12 -8.35
C TYR A 561 12.24 21.33 -9.88
N LYS A 562 13.34 21.85 -10.44
CA LYS A 562 13.60 21.98 -11.88
C LYS A 562 14.80 21.10 -12.29
N ILE A 563 14.78 20.55 -13.49
CA ILE A 563 15.85 19.69 -14.04
C ILE A 563 16.82 20.53 -14.89
N LYS A 564 18.13 20.24 -14.86
CA LYS A 564 19.12 20.85 -15.77
C LYS A 564 18.90 20.32 -17.19
N THR A 565 18.83 21.20 -18.17
CA THR A 565 18.67 20.85 -19.60
C THR A 565 19.86 21.36 -20.41
N GLY A 566 20.30 20.56 -21.38
CA GLY A 566 21.50 20.79 -22.17
C GLY A 566 22.79 20.26 -21.53
N GLY A 567 23.77 19.95 -22.39
CA GLY A 567 25.09 19.41 -22.02
C GLY A 567 26.02 20.45 -21.37
N ASN A 568 27.00 20.95 -22.10
CA ASN A 568 28.04 21.82 -21.54
C ASN A 568 27.53 23.21 -21.09
N THR A 569 26.38 23.68 -21.59
CA THR A 569 25.75 24.93 -21.13
C THR A 569 24.73 24.67 -20.00
N TRP A 570 24.80 25.45 -18.93
CA TRP A 570 23.89 25.33 -17.78
C TRP A 570 22.58 26.10 -17.99
N LYS A 571 21.59 25.44 -18.61
CA LYS A 571 20.19 25.90 -18.64
C LYS A 571 19.32 25.02 -17.71
N TRP A 572 18.19 25.57 -17.28
CA TRP A 572 17.23 24.92 -16.39
C TRP A 572 15.86 24.85 -17.07
N ASN A 573 15.16 23.72 -16.94
CA ASN A 573 13.76 23.62 -17.38
C ASN A 573 12.86 24.48 -16.48
N ASP A 574 11.98 25.28 -17.06
CA ASP A 574 11.04 26.10 -16.27
C ASP A 574 9.83 25.32 -15.73
N LYS A 575 9.55 24.12 -16.24
CA LYS A 575 8.54 23.19 -15.71
C LYS A 575 8.92 22.77 -14.29
N LEU A 576 8.00 22.93 -13.33
CA LEU A 576 8.16 22.43 -11.97
C LEU A 576 7.89 20.93 -11.94
N HIS A 577 8.96 20.14 -11.87
CA HIS A 577 8.90 18.72 -11.58
C HIS A 577 8.70 18.51 -10.08
N VAL A 578 8.09 17.39 -9.72
CA VAL A 578 7.90 17.02 -8.32
C VAL A 578 8.01 15.50 -8.26
N ASN A 579 9.14 15.01 -7.77
CA ASN A 579 9.59 13.65 -7.96
C ASN A 579 9.35 12.89 -6.69
N GLU A 580 10.26 12.01 -6.41
CA GLU A 580 10.70 11.72 -5.09
C GLU A 580 12.27 11.63 -5.13
N ILE A 581 12.93 12.77 -4.84
CA ILE A 581 14.35 13.18 -4.54
C ILE A 581 15.58 12.27 -4.61
N ASN A 582 15.42 10.99 -4.83
CA ASN A 582 16.50 10.01 -4.87
C ASN A 582 16.33 8.96 -5.97
N LYS A 583 15.18 8.97 -6.64
CA LYS A 583 15.10 8.76 -8.08
C LYS A 583 14.69 10.05 -8.81
N ILE A 584 14.75 11.18 -8.10
CA ILE A 584 15.77 12.14 -8.56
C ILE A 584 17.10 11.40 -8.52
N GLY A 585 17.54 11.00 -9.72
CA GLY A 585 18.79 10.30 -9.91
C GLY A 585 20.00 11.17 -9.57
N ASN A 586 21.16 10.81 -10.09
CA ASN A 586 22.40 11.45 -9.68
C ASN A 586 22.62 12.87 -10.25
N TYR A 587 21.69 13.36 -11.09
CA TYR A 587 21.74 14.63 -11.80
C TYR A 587 21.53 15.87 -10.92
N HIS A 588 21.83 17.04 -11.51
CA HIS A 588 21.59 18.35 -10.89
C HIS A 588 20.13 18.77 -10.98
N ILE A 589 19.58 19.14 -9.83
CA ILE A 589 18.25 19.71 -9.66
C ILE A 589 18.32 21.11 -9.06
N SER A 590 17.29 21.90 -9.32
CA SER A 590 17.13 23.29 -8.90
C SER A 590 15.88 23.39 -8.00
N LEU A 591 16.06 23.65 -6.71
CA LEU A 591 14.93 23.78 -5.78
C LEU A 591 14.41 25.23 -5.76
N PRO A 592 13.10 25.46 -5.99
CA PRO A 592 12.47 26.75 -5.80
C PRO A 592 12.32 27.05 -4.30
N TYR A 593 12.67 28.28 -3.94
CA TYR A 593 12.49 28.84 -2.59
C TYR A 593 11.16 29.57 -2.43
N PHE A 594 10.52 29.94 -3.53
CA PHE A 594 9.23 30.63 -3.57
C PHE A 594 8.59 30.48 -4.96
N GLY A 595 7.37 31.01 -5.11
CA GLY A 595 6.67 31.17 -6.39
C GLY A 595 6.52 32.65 -6.80
N ASN A 596 5.91 32.89 -7.95
CA ASN A 596 5.63 34.23 -8.46
C ASN A 596 4.57 34.93 -7.60
N TRP A 597 4.96 36.03 -6.93
CA TRP A 597 4.06 36.87 -6.16
C TRP A 597 3.55 38.05 -7.01
N LYS A 598 2.23 38.09 -7.25
CA LYS A 598 1.59 39.22 -7.94
C LYS A 598 1.37 40.41 -6.99
N GLY A 599 0.59 40.22 -5.93
CA GLY A 599 0.30 41.22 -4.89
C GLY A 599 -0.49 42.45 -5.38
N LYS A 600 -0.86 43.32 -4.43
CA LYS A 600 -1.65 44.54 -4.69
C LYS A 600 -0.76 45.68 -5.22
N LYS A 601 -1.14 46.27 -6.36
CA LYS A 601 -0.56 47.54 -6.84
C LYS A 601 -1.35 48.74 -6.30
N THR A 602 -0.67 49.86 -6.07
CA THR A 602 -1.24 51.17 -5.71
C THR A 602 -0.19 52.25 -6.01
N THR A 603 -0.58 53.50 -6.17
CA THR A 603 0.36 54.64 -6.33
C THR A 603 0.67 55.34 -5.00
N HIS A 604 -0.22 55.21 -4.01
CA HIS A 604 -0.15 55.92 -2.74
C HIS A 604 -0.54 55.01 -1.56
N ILE A 605 -0.19 55.45 -0.36
CA ILE A 605 -0.54 54.83 0.92
C ILE A 605 -0.97 55.92 1.92
N LYS A 606 -2.02 55.65 2.70
CA LYS A 606 -2.59 56.58 3.69
C LYS A 606 -2.21 56.12 5.11
N ILE A 607 -1.66 57.03 5.90
CA ILE A 607 -1.17 56.81 7.26
C ILE A 607 -1.91 57.82 8.17
N GLY A 608 -2.99 57.36 8.80
CA GLY A 608 -3.97 58.24 9.45
C GLY A 608 -4.62 59.19 8.43
N GLN A 609 -4.40 60.49 8.58
CA GLN A 609 -4.88 61.51 7.63
C GLN A 609 -3.91 61.73 6.45
N SER A 610 -2.60 61.50 6.64
CA SER A 610 -1.58 61.85 5.65
C SER A 610 -1.47 60.82 4.53
N THR A 611 -1.24 61.27 3.30
CA THR A 611 -1.09 60.41 2.11
C THR A 611 0.30 60.57 1.50
N PHE A 612 0.97 59.45 1.24
CA PHE A 612 2.35 59.43 0.72
C PHE A 612 2.44 58.59 -0.56
N LYS A 613 3.35 58.95 -1.48
CA LYS A 613 3.71 58.11 -2.63
C LYS A 613 4.37 56.83 -2.13
N ILE A 614 3.78 55.67 -2.46
CA ILE A 614 4.08 54.41 -1.76
C ILE A 614 5.56 54.01 -1.85
N ASN A 615 6.22 54.21 -3.00
CA ASN A 615 7.63 53.84 -3.18
C ASN A 615 8.57 54.59 -2.22
N TYR A 616 8.38 55.91 -2.06
CA TYR A 616 9.19 56.70 -1.14
C TYR A 616 8.83 56.40 0.32
N TRP A 617 7.54 56.17 0.61
CA TRP A 617 7.11 55.78 1.96
C TRP A 617 7.70 54.43 2.37
N LEU A 618 7.65 53.41 1.51
CA LEU A 618 8.18 52.09 1.81
C LEU A 618 9.71 52.10 1.99
N GLU A 619 10.46 52.82 1.14
CA GLU A 619 11.93 52.92 1.30
C GLU A 619 12.31 53.71 2.57
N PHE A 620 11.60 54.79 2.89
CA PHE A 620 11.79 55.53 4.15
C PHE A 620 11.40 54.71 5.37
N PHE A 621 10.22 54.07 5.35
CA PHE A 621 9.71 53.27 6.46
C PHE A 621 10.60 52.06 6.72
N GLY A 622 11.07 51.38 5.66
CA GLY A 622 12.09 50.32 5.77
C GLY A 622 13.36 50.79 6.47
N ARG A 623 13.85 51.98 6.14
CA ARG A 623 15.02 52.58 6.82
C ARG A 623 14.72 52.97 8.27
N PHE A 624 13.53 53.51 8.54
CA PHE A 624 13.08 53.82 9.89
C PHE A 624 12.94 52.56 10.75
N LEU A 625 12.48 51.42 10.19
CA LEU A 625 12.32 50.16 10.92
C LEU A 625 13.62 49.70 11.62
N GLY A 626 14.77 49.97 11.01
CA GLY A 626 16.09 49.81 11.63
C GLY A 626 16.51 50.98 12.51
N ASP A 627 17.30 51.90 11.95
CA ASP A 627 18.00 53.00 12.63
C ASP A 627 17.08 54.11 13.19
N GLY A 628 15.77 54.01 12.97
CA GLY A 628 14.81 55.00 13.42
C GLY A 628 14.64 54.98 14.95
N TYR A 629 14.96 56.10 15.59
CA TYR A 629 14.54 56.44 16.95
C TYR A 629 13.38 57.42 16.90
N LEU A 630 12.40 57.25 17.79
CA LEU A 630 11.18 58.04 17.82
C LEU A 630 11.06 58.79 19.14
N THR A 631 10.87 60.11 19.07
CA THR A 631 10.46 60.95 20.21
C THR A 631 9.14 61.62 19.89
N ASP A 632 8.38 62.04 20.90
CA ASP A 632 7.04 62.63 20.72
C ASP A 632 7.02 63.98 19.97
N ARG A 633 8.19 64.48 19.52
CA ARG A 633 8.34 65.67 18.66
C ARG A 633 9.22 65.44 17.41
N SER A 634 9.92 64.30 17.29
CA SER A 634 10.83 64.07 16.15
C SER A 634 11.08 62.59 15.84
N ILE A 635 11.18 62.27 14.56
CA ILE A 635 11.78 61.03 14.05
C ILE A 635 13.26 61.29 13.80
N ARG A 636 14.16 60.44 14.30
CA ARG A 636 15.61 60.57 14.13
C ARG A 636 16.17 59.28 13.55
N ILE A 637 17.01 59.39 12.53
CA ILE A 637 17.72 58.25 11.94
C ILE A 637 19.22 58.52 12.04
N TYR A 638 19.95 57.53 12.54
CA TYR A 638 21.39 57.60 12.77
C TYR A 638 22.15 56.91 11.62
N GLU A 639 23.30 57.46 11.24
CA GLU A 639 24.16 56.94 10.17
C GLU A 639 25.63 57.26 10.45
N ASN A 640 26.57 56.51 9.88
CA ASN A 640 27.99 56.83 9.95
C ASN A 640 28.33 58.01 9.02
N SER A 641 29.13 58.98 9.48
CA SER A 641 29.50 60.17 8.68
C SER A 641 30.13 59.84 7.32
N LYS A 642 30.84 58.70 7.21
CA LYS A 642 31.51 58.24 5.99
C LYS A 642 30.53 57.70 4.93
N ASN A 643 29.29 57.38 5.31
CA ASN A 643 28.26 56.83 4.41
C ASN A 643 27.48 57.93 3.64
N VAL A 644 28.21 58.89 3.05
CA VAL A 644 27.66 60.08 2.36
C VAL A 644 26.57 59.76 1.33
N LYS A 645 26.69 58.63 0.60
CA LYS A 645 25.67 58.18 -0.36
C LYS A 645 24.34 57.81 0.32
N LYS A 646 24.38 57.10 1.45
CA LYS A 646 23.19 56.76 2.26
C LYS A 646 22.56 58.02 2.87
N ILE A 647 23.38 58.95 3.39
CA ILE A 647 22.95 60.25 3.93
C ILE A 647 22.20 61.08 2.88
N LYS A 648 22.76 61.22 1.67
CA LYS A 648 22.13 61.93 0.54
C LYS A 648 20.83 61.24 0.10
N ARG A 649 20.78 59.91 0.05
CA ARG A 649 19.56 59.16 -0.32
C ARG A 649 18.44 59.34 0.70
N LEU A 650 18.71 59.22 1.99
CA LEU A 650 17.71 59.40 3.04
C LEU A 650 17.18 60.85 3.06
N SER A 651 18.07 61.85 2.93
CA SER A 651 17.67 63.26 2.82
C SER A 651 16.76 63.51 1.61
N TYR A 652 17.02 62.85 0.48
CA TYR A 652 16.14 62.89 -0.70
C TYR A 652 14.77 62.24 -0.43
N LEU A 653 14.72 61.07 0.21
CA LEU A 653 13.45 60.41 0.56
C LEU A 653 12.59 61.30 1.48
N ILE A 654 13.20 61.90 2.50
CA ILE A 654 12.51 62.80 3.44
C ILE A 654 11.93 64.02 2.69
N LYS A 655 12.70 64.65 1.79
CA LYS A 655 12.19 65.73 0.92
C LYS A 655 11.07 65.26 -0.01
N LYS A 656 11.13 64.04 -0.56
CA LYS A 656 10.07 63.47 -1.41
C LYS A 656 8.84 62.96 -0.64
N LEU A 657 8.89 62.94 0.69
CA LEU A 657 7.73 62.75 1.56
C LEU A 657 7.11 64.08 2.05
N GLY A 658 7.68 65.23 1.66
CA GLY A 658 7.16 66.57 2.01
C GLY A 658 7.82 67.21 3.23
N PHE A 659 8.94 66.67 3.74
CA PHE A 659 9.57 67.15 4.97
C PHE A 659 11.00 67.68 4.73
N THR A 660 11.44 68.61 5.58
CA THR A 660 12.80 69.15 5.56
C THR A 660 13.70 68.34 6.51
N PRO A 661 14.73 67.61 6.01
CA PRO A 661 15.64 66.85 6.86
C PRO A 661 16.62 67.77 7.59
N LYS A 662 16.61 67.79 8.93
CA LYS A 662 17.64 68.45 9.74
C LYS A 662 18.81 67.49 9.97
N ILE A 663 19.99 67.83 9.45
CA ILE A 663 21.21 67.02 9.54
C ILE A 663 22.12 67.60 10.65
N LYS A 664 22.66 66.76 11.53
CA LYS A 664 23.69 67.12 12.51
C LYS A 664 24.86 66.13 12.43
N TYR A 665 26.08 66.63 12.41
CA TYR A 665 27.32 65.84 12.48
C TYR A 665 27.78 65.73 13.94
N GLU A 666 28.32 64.58 14.35
CA GLU A 666 28.90 64.33 15.67
C GLU A 666 30.28 63.69 15.51
N GLU A 667 31.30 64.54 15.36
CA GLU A 667 32.66 64.17 14.95
C GLU A 667 33.34 63.21 15.92
N LYS A 668 33.27 63.48 17.25
CA LYS A 668 33.80 62.61 18.32
C LYS A 668 33.21 61.18 18.33
N LYS A 669 32.15 60.91 17.55
CA LYS A 669 31.54 59.58 17.38
C LYS A 669 31.51 59.10 15.92
N ASN A 670 32.04 59.89 14.98
CA ASN A 670 32.00 59.63 13.54
C ASN A 670 30.58 59.29 13.03
N SER A 671 29.57 60.00 13.53
CA SER A 671 28.15 59.74 13.26
C SER A 671 27.40 60.99 12.80
N VAL A 672 26.29 60.79 12.10
CA VAL A 672 25.37 61.81 11.61
C VAL A 672 23.95 61.45 12.02
N VAL A 673 23.19 62.44 12.48
CA VAL A 673 21.77 62.30 12.83
C VAL A 673 20.94 63.07 11.82
N ILE A 674 20.01 62.40 11.14
CA ILE A 674 19.05 63.02 10.22
C ILE A 674 17.68 62.98 10.88
N SER A 675 17.08 64.15 11.11
CA SER A 675 15.84 64.29 11.89
C SER A 675 14.70 64.89 11.06
N ILE A 676 13.49 64.37 11.25
CA ILE A 676 12.21 65.01 10.89
C ILE A 676 11.58 65.52 12.18
N ASN A 677 11.48 66.83 12.35
CA ASN A 677 10.90 67.45 13.54
C ASN A 677 9.39 67.66 13.36
N ASP A 678 8.63 66.56 13.30
CA ASP A 678 7.17 66.60 13.15
C ASP A 678 6.50 65.72 14.24
N LYS A 679 5.70 66.37 15.10
CA LYS A 679 4.92 65.72 16.17
C LYS A 679 3.75 64.88 15.63
N LYS A 680 3.08 65.33 14.56
CA LYS A 680 1.94 64.64 13.95
C LYS A 680 2.41 63.38 13.24
N LEU A 681 3.47 63.45 12.43
CA LEU A 681 4.08 62.28 11.79
C LEU A 681 4.65 61.30 12.82
N SER A 682 5.29 61.79 13.89
CA SER A 682 5.79 60.93 14.96
C SER A 682 4.67 60.13 15.63
N GLY A 683 3.58 60.81 16.05
CA GLY A 683 2.39 60.16 16.60
C GLY A 683 1.72 59.19 15.62
N LEU A 684 1.65 59.54 14.32
CA LEU A 684 1.13 58.66 13.28
C LEU A 684 1.97 57.38 13.13
N ILE A 685 3.30 57.45 13.16
CA ILE A 685 4.18 56.27 13.10
C ILE A 685 4.06 55.44 14.39
N LYS A 686 3.98 56.08 15.57
CA LYS A 686 3.73 55.41 16.87
C LYS A 686 2.45 54.58 16.83
N ASN A 687 1.37 55.15 16.31
CA ASN A 687 0.07 54.49 16.17
C ASN A 687 0.09 53.41 15.08
N HIS A 688 0.75 53.65 13.94
CA HIS A 688 0.83 52.70 12.84
C HIS A 688 1.65 51.43 13.18
N LEU A 689 2.57 51.55 14.15
CA LEU A 689 3.28 50.42 14.76
C LEU A 689 2.56 49.83 15.98
N SER A 690 1.33 50.26 16.30
CA SER A 690 0.58 49.83 17.49
C SER A 690 1.38 50.00 18.79
N GLY A 691 2.09 51.13 18.93
CA GLY A 691 2.96 51.43 20.07
C GLY A 691 4.33 50.74 20.06
N LYS A 692 4.57 49.76 19.18
CA LYS A 692 5.80 48.94 19.13
C LYS A 692 6.95 49.70 18.46
N THR A 693 7.46 50.73 19.15
CA THR A 693 8.45 51.66 18.61
C THR A 693 9.88 51.32 19.03
N HIS A 694 10.12 50.29 19.83
CA HIS A 694 11.49 49.89 20.21
C HIS A 694 12.08 48.96 19.13
N SER A 695 13.41 48.96 18.99
CA SER A 695 14.14 47.99 18.16
C SER A 695 13.96 46.50 18.54
N LYS A 696 13.22 46.20 19.62
CA LYS A 696 12.97 44.85 20.14
C LYS A 696 11.60 44.27 19.77
N ASP A 697 10.61 45.12 19.50
CA ASP A 697 9.19 44.73 19.30
C ASP A 697 8.60 45.18 17.94
N ARG A 698 9.13 46.27 17.37
CA ARG A 698 8.76 46.83 16.05
C ARG A 698 8.71 45.80 14.91
N CYS A 699 7.61 45.77 14.17
CA CYS A 699 7.35 44.82 13.08
C CYS A 699 6.85 45.51 11.80
N VAL A 700 6.79 44.78 10.67
CA VAL A 700 6.13 45.25 9.45
C VAL A 700 4.61 45.09 9.62
N PRO A 701 3.77 46.11 9.34
CA PRO A 701 2.32 45.98 9.39
C PRO A 701 1.81 44.89 8.44
N GLU A 702 0.91 44.01 8.88
CA GLU A 702 0.53 42.80 8.11
C GLU A 702 0.03 43.12 6.69
N ASN A 703 -0.70 44.23 6.51
CA ASN A 703 -1.22 44.67 5.23
C ASN A 703 -0.11 45.06 4.22
N TYR A 704 1.10 45.40 4.69
CA TYR A 704 2.23 45.73 3.81
C TYR A 704 2.76 44.49 3.10
N HIS A 705 2.66 43.31 3.71
CA HIS A 705 3.08 42.05 3.10
C HIS A 705 2.31 41.75 1.81
N GLU A 706 1.12 42.32 1.61
CA GLU A 706 0.25 42.00 0.49
C GLU A 706 0.45 42.89 -0.75
N TYR A 707 1.31 43.91 -0.71
CA TYR A 707 1.64 44.72 -1.89
C TYR A 707 2.44 43.92 -2.95
N SER A 708 2.46 44.42 -4.18
CA SER A 708 3.13 43.76 -5.30
C SER A 708 4.65 43.80 -5.19
N LYS A 709 5.31 42.87 -5.89
CA LYS A 709 6.77 42.71 -5.90
C LYS A 709 7.55 44.02 -6.09
N GLU A 710 7.09 44.90 -6.97
CA GLU A 710 7.74 46.19 -7.25
C GLU A 710 7.72 47.12 -6.03
N HIS A 711 6.63 47.13 -5.27
CA HIS A 711 6.49 47.90 -4.03
C HIS A 711 7.34 47.31 -2.90
N LEU A 712 7.32 45.98 -2.76
CA LEU A 712 8.11 45.29 -1.72
C LEU A 712 9.61 45.45 -1.93
N GLU A 713 10.09 45.66 -3.17
CA GLU A 713 11.50 45.93 -3.47
C GLU A 713 11.96 47.28 -2.88
N PHE A 714 11.08 48.29 -2.77
CA PHE A 714 11.37 49.54 -2.05
C PHE A 714 11.43 49.35 -0.52
N LEU A 715 10.49 48.61 0.07
CA LEU A 715 10.48 48.34 1.52
C LEU A 715 11.73 47.57 1.95
N LEU A 716 12.04 46.51 1.19
CA LEU A 716 13.22 45.68 1.39
C LEU A 716 14.52 46.48 1.24
N ARG A 717 14.59 47.37 0.23
CA ARG A 717 15.71 48.29 0.05
C ARG A 717 15.91 49.20 1.27
N GLY A 718 14.83 49.79 1.79
CA GLY A 718 14.90 50.64 2.99
C GLY A 718 15.56 49.94 4.18
N MET A 719 15.16 48.69 4.43
CA MET A 719 15.72 47.85 5.50
C MET A 719 17.18 47.42 5.22
N ILE A 720 17.55 47.20 3.95
CA ILE A 720 18.96 46.95 3.56
C ILE A 720 19.81 48.22 3.74
N ASP A 721 19.24 49.40 3.48
CA ASP A 721 19.91 50.67 3.69
C ASP A 721 20.03 51.03 5.19
N SER A 722 19.30 50.39 6.12
CA SER A 722 19.53 50.50 7.58
C SER A 722 20.63 49.57 8.08
N ASP A 723 20.27 48.57 8.91
CA ASP A 723 21.12 47.55 9.56
C ASP A 723 21.71 46.52 8.55
N GLY A 724 21.63 46.84 7.26
CA GLY A 724 22.15 46.03 6.18
C GLY A 724 23.53 46.46 5.71
N SER A 725 24.34 45.45 5.35
CA SER A 725 25.67 45.62 4.78
C SER A 725 25.81 44.80 3.51
N ILE A 726 26.53 45.36 2.54
CA ILE A 726 26.80 44.73 1.24
C ILE A 726 28.29 44.43 1.17
N SER A 727 28.67 43.18 0.93
CA SER A 727 30.07 42.77 0.82
C SER A 727 30.71 43.27 -0.48
N LYS A 728 32.06 43.27 -0.55
CA LYS A 728 32.80 43.47 -1.81
C LYS A 728 32.41 42.48 -2.92
N SER A 729 31.81 41.34 -2.58
CA SER A 729 31.32 40.31 -3.51
C SER A 729 29.83 40.46 -3.89
N GLY A 730 29.13 41.48 -3.37
CA GLY A 730 27.71 41.72 -3.64
C GLY A 730 26.74 40.83 -2.85
N GLU A 731 27.19 40.21 -1.76
CA GLU A 731 26.29 39.54 -0.81
C GLU A 731 25.65 40.59 0.11
N ILE A 732 24.31 40.58 0.18
CA ILE A 732 23.54 41.52 0.99
C ILE A 732 23.15 40.83 2.31
N THR A 733 23.42 41.51 3.41
CA THR A 733 23.05 41.09 4.77
C THR A 733 22.12 42.12 5.41
N TYR A 734 21.35 41.70 6.42
CA TYR A 734 20.53 42.57 7.27
C TYR A 734 20.51 41.99 8.69
N SER A 735 20.82 42.78 9.72
CA SER A 735 20.92 42.29 11.10
C SER A 735 19.94 42.98 12.03
N THR A 736 19.11 42.23 12.74
CA THR A 736 18.17 42.81 13.73
C THR A 736 18.08 41.94 14.98
N VAL A 737 17.87 42.55 16.14
CA VAL A 737 17.60 41.81 17.39
C VAL A 737 16.18 41.23 17.44
N ASN A 738 15.27 41.71 16.58
CA ASN A 738 13.86 41.34 16.58
C ASN A 738 13.57 40.14 15.65
N LYS A 739 12.98 39.07 16.21
CA LYS A 739 12.62 37.84 15.47
C LYS A 739 11.54 38.09 14.41
N ASN A 740 10.55 38.94 14.70
CA ASN A 740 9.43 39.21 13.81
C ASN A 740 9.90 40.04 12.63
N LEU A 741 10.66 41.12 12.87
CA LEU A 741 11.24 41.93 11.80
C LEU A 741 12.16 41.11 10.87
N ALA A 742 12.87 40.10 11.39
CA ALA A 742 13.61 39.14 10.57
C ALA A 742 12.71 38.18 9.75
N ASN A 743 11.59 37.72 10.32
CA ASN A 743 10.58 36.92 9.60
C ASN A 743 9.96 37.73 8.44
N ASP A 744 9.58 38.97 8.72
CA ASP A 744 8.96 39.91 7.78
C ASP A 744 9.93 40.22 6.64
N PHE A 745 11.17 40.61 6.96
CA PHE A 745 12.24 40.84 5.99
C PHE A 745 12.47 39.63 5.07
N GLN A 746 12.42 38.41 5.61
CA GLN A 746 12.49 37.19 4.80
C GLN A 746 11.26 37.02 3.89
N LEU A 747 10.04 37.23 4.39
CA LEU A 747 8.82 37.13 3.58
C LEU A 747 8.81 38.16 2.44
N LEU A 748 9.22 39.39 2.72
CA LEU A 748 9.39 40.47 1.75
C LEU A 748 10.42 40.08 0.68
N ALA A 749 11.60 39.63 1.08
CA ALA A 749 12.64 39.19 0.15
C ALA A 749 12.16 38.06 -0.76
N LEU A 750 11.47 37.06 -0.23
CA LEU A 750 10.91 35.94 -0.99
C LEU A 750 9.85 36.42 -2.00
N LYS A 751 8.92 37.31 -1.59
CA LYS A 751 7.91 37.91 -2.48
C LYS A 751 8.52 38.80 -3.57
N VAL A 752 9.65 39.45 -3.31
CA VAL A 752 10.44 40.16 -4.36
C VAL A 752 11.19 39.18 -5.28
N GLY A 753 11.39 37.94 -4.85
CA GLY A 753 12.11 36.90 -5.58
C GLY A 753 13.59 36.77 -5.21
N TYR A 754 14.03 37.36 -4.11
CA TYR A 754 15.33 37.10 -3.49
C TYR A 754 15.29 35.87 -2.58
N ASN A 755 16.37 35.10 -2.58
CA ASN A 755 16.54 33.95 -1.71
C ASN A 755 17.16 34.41 -0.38
N CYS A 756 16.31 34.69 0.62
CA CYS A 756 16.71 35.19 1.94
C CYS A 756 16.80 34.06 2.98
N SER A 757 17.84 34.11 3.80
CA SER A 757 18.10 33.16 4.87
C SER A 757 18.37 33.81 6.23
N ILE A 758 17.74 33.33 7.30
CA ILE A 758 17.90 33.86 8.67
C ILE A 758 18.84 32.95 9.48
N THR A 759 19.82 33.52 10.18
CA THR A 759 20.69 32.80 11.13
C THR A 759 20.77 33.57 12.45
N LYS A 760 20.49 32.93 13.59
CA LYS A 760 20.71 33.56 14.91
C LYS A 760 22.22 33.58 15.22
N ARG A 761 22.73 34.71 15.71
CA ARG A 761 24.14 34.93 16.08
C ARG A 761 24.24 35.62 17.45
N VAL A 762 25.42 35.55 18.05
CA VAL A 762 25.78 36.30 19.26
C VAL A 762 26.89 37.30 18.91
N SER A 763 26.82 38.50 19.47
CA SER A 763 27.91 39.48 19.47
C SER A 763 28.46 39.64 20.88
N THR A 764 29.78 39.69 21.01
CA THR A 764 30.51 40.03 22.26
C THR A 764 31.10 41.44 22.24
N ARG A 765 30.94 42.20 21.13
CA ARG A 765 31.36 43.61 21.07
C ARG A 765 30.65 44.40 22.19
N PHE A 766 31.40 45.30 22.83
CA PHE A 766 30.95 46.08 23.99
C PHE A 766 30.64 45.25 25.25
N GLY A 767 31.32 44.11 25.43
CA GLY A 767 31.35 43.34 26.69
C GLY A 767 30.06 42.58 27.05
N ARG A 768 28.95 42.79 26.34
CA ARG A 768 27.64 42.16 26.64
C ARG A 768 27.21 41.21 25.52
N LYS A 769 27.05 39.91 25.86
CA LYS A 769 26.62 38.83 24.95
C LYS A 769 25.21 39.12 24.38
N THR A 770 25.16 39.71 23.18
CA THR A 770 23.91 40.18 22.56
C THR A 770 23.47 39.22 21.46
N ASN A 771 22.25 38.67 21.56
CA ASN A 771 21.64 37.81 20.55
C ASN A 771 21.00 38.64 19.42
N TYR A 772 21.25 38.28 18.16
CA TYR A 772 20.63 38.91 16.99
C TYR A 772 20.34 37.92 15.86
N TYR A 773 19.47 38.29 14.92
CA TYR A 773 19.13 37.55 13.71
C TYR A 773 19.83 38.21 12.52
N HIS A 774 20.75 37.47 11.91
CA HIS A 774 21.51 37.85 10.73
C HIS A 774 20.85 37.24 9.50
N CYS A 775 20.12 38.05 8.75
CA CYS A 775 19.52 37.72 7.47
C CYS A 775 20.55 37.88 6.34
N VAL A 776 20.52 36.99 5.35
CA VAL A 776 21.41 37.01 4.17
C VAL A 776 20.59 36.76 2.92
N LEU A 777 20.63 37.72 1.98
CA LEU A 777 20.07 37.63 0.64
C LEU A 777 21.14 37.09 -0.30
N SER A 778 20.84 35.96 -0.94
CA SER A 778 21.72 35.34 -1.93
C SER A 778 21.08 35.32 -3.31
N GLY A 779 21.90 35.48 -4.36
CA GLY A 779 21.45 35.45 -5.76
C GLY A 779 21.67 36.72 -6.58
N PHE A 780 22.41 37.72 -6.11
CA PHE A 780 22.50 39.03 -6.77
C PHE A 780 22.96 38.99 -8.24
N ARG A 781 23.73 37.98 -8.67
CA ARG A 781 24.14 37.79 -10.09
C ARG A 781 23.06 37.19 -11.00
N LYS A 782 21.96 36.61 -10.48
CA LYS A 782 20.75 36.20 -11.22
C LYS A 782 19.53 36.22 -10.28
N LYS A 783 18.60 37.18 -10.46
CA LYS A 783 17.24 37.05 -9.90
C LYS A 783 16.67 35.67 -10.34
N ASN A 784 15.97 34.96 -9.46
CA ASN A 784 15.59 33.53 -9.58
C ASN A 784 16.71 32.51 -9.19
N ALA A 785 17.53 32.81 -8.18
CA ALA A 785 18.62 31.94 -7.71
C ALA A 785 18.14 30.71 -6.89
N SER A 786 17.60 29.71 -7.59
CA SER A 786 17.24 28.40 -7.04
C SER A 786 18.41 27.67 -6.38
N PHE A 787 18.14 26.83 -5.38
CA PHE A 787 19.20 26.02 -4.76
C PHE A 787 19.55 24.81 -5.63
N VAL A 788 20.77 24.82 -6.20
CA VAL A 788 21.29 23.70 -7.00
C VAL A 788 21.80 22.59 -6.08
N VAL A 789 21.26 21.38 -6.23
CA VAL A 789 21.66 20.17 -5.47
C VAL A 789 21.73 18.95 -6.39
N SER A 790 22.55 17.95 -6.06
CA SER A 790 22.63 16.65 -6.74
C SER A 790 23.16 15.59 -5.77
N LYS A 791 22.95 14.30 -6.07
CA LYS A 791 23.62 13.21 -5.35
C LYS A 791 25.11 13.12 -5.67
N GLN A 792 25.51 13.45 -6.90
CA GLN A 792 26.91 13.43 -7.35
C GLN A 792 27.81 14.26 -6.42
N TYR A 793 27.41 15.50 -6.11
CA TYR A 793 28.14 16.37 -5.17
C TYR A 793 27.78 16.12 -3.71
N LYS A 794 27.06 15.02 -3.42
CA LYS A 794 26.55 14.67 -2.11
C LYS A 794 25.83 15.88 -1.46
N HIS A 795 24.98 16.58 -2.21
CA HIS A 795 24.03 17.58 -1.67
C HIS A 795 22.68 16.93 -1.29
N ILE A 796 22.69 15.58 -1.26
CA ILE A 796 21.60 14.64 -1.06
C ILE A 796 22.24 13.42 -0.35
N ARG A 797 22.28 13.37 1.01
CA ARG A 797 23.11 12.40 1.83
C ARG A 797 22.52 11.72 3.07
N GLU A 798 22.57 10.39 3.18
CA GLU A 798 22.09 9.62 4.35
C GLU A 798 22.88 9.92 5.67
N GLN A 799 22.28 9.92 6.89
CA GLN A 799 22.94 10.27 8.21
C GLN A 799 22.26 9.74 9.55
N TYR A 800 22.08 10.45 10.72
CA TYR A 800 21.18 10.07 11.90
C TYR A 800 20.87 11.08 13.10
N TYR A 801 19.96 10.72 14.07
CA TYR A 801 19.02 11.56 14.92
C TYR A 801 18.44 10.66 16.21
N LYS A 802 17.80 11.09 17.38
CA LYS A 802 16.59 10.41 18.13
C LYS A 802 15.16 11.16 18.46
N GLY A 803 13.92 10.90 17.88
CA GLY A 803 12.55 11.52 18.26
C GLY A 803 11.35 11.90 17.24
N SER A 804 10.01 12.09 17.62
CA SER A 804 9.08 13.35 17.60
C SER A 804 7.59 13.49 16.69
N VAL A 805 6.54 14.39 16.16
CA VAL A 805 5.79 15.85 15.91
C VAL A 805 4.23 16.00 15.33
N TRP A 806 3.73 17.16 14.68
CA TRP A 806 2.48 17.74 13.92
C TRP A 806 2.41 18.01 12.35
N CYS A 807 1.30 18.15 11.57
CA CYS A 807 1.16 19.02 10.32
C CYS A 807 -0.05 18.80 9.35
N ALA A 808 -0.21 19.68 8.32
CA ALA A 808 -1.46 20.28 7.78
C ALA A 808 -1.78 20.30 6.23
N ASN A 809 -2.75 19.52 5.72
CA ASN A 809 -3.04 19.42 4.26
C ASN A 809 -3.61 20.69 3.55
N THR A 810 -3.31 20.92 2.26
CA THR A 810 -3.82 22.01 1.37
C THR A 810 -4.46 21.49 0.06
N HIS A 811 -5.34 22.28 -0.58
CA HIS A 811 -6.21 21.82 -1.71
C HIS A 811 -5.61 21.95 -3.13
N ASN A 812 -4.90 23.02 -3.48
CA ASN A 812 -4.07 23.00 -4.70
C ASN A 812 -2.98 21.90 -4.62
N THR A 813 -2.82 21.37 -3.42
CA THR A 813 -1.92 20.32 -3.03
C THR A 813 -0.48 20.78 -3.25
N THR A 814 0.01 21.83 -2.59
CA THR A 814 1.46 22.14 -2.41
C THR A 814 1.67 23.04 -1.20
N LEU A 815 2.91 23.20 -0.74
CA LEU A 815 3.25 24.09 0.38
C LEU A 815 4.61 24.79 0.27
N ILE A 816 4.72 25.92 0.96
CA ILE A 816 5.95 26.69 1.17
C ILE A 816 6.35 26.55 2.64
N ILE A 817 7.60 26.14 2.88
CA ILE A 817 8.13 25.91 4.22
C ILE A 817 9.45 26.57 4.46
N ARG A 818 9.65 26.96 5.71
CA ARG A 818 10.92 27.41 6.24
C ARG A 818 11.51 26.36 7.14
N ARG A 819 12.83 26.20 7.15
CA ARG A 819 13.55 25.39 8.12
C ARG A 819 14.94 25.93 8.45
N ARG A 820 15.28 26.08 9.74
CA ARG A 820 16.51 26.79 10.20
C ARG A 820 16.76 28.09 9.41
N GLY A 821 15.68 28.84 9.15
CA GLY A 821 15.73 30.09 8.42
C GLY A 821 15.97 29.98 6.90
N ARG A 822 15.98 28.80 6.27
CA ARG A 822 16.00 28.59 4.80
C ARG A 822 14.60 28.27 4.29
N VAL A 823 14.24 28.48 3.01
CA VAL A 823 12.86 28.27 2.48
C VAL A 823 12.84 27.43 1.19
N ILE A 824 11.92 26.45 1.04
CA ILE A 824 11.61 25.72 -0.22
C ILE A 824 10.11 25.35 -0.36
N VAL A 825 9.76 24.75 -1.51
CA VAL A 825 8.39 24.33 -1.91
C VAL A 825 8.30 22.80 -2.09
N THR A 826 7.19 22.15 -1.72
CA THR A 826 7.22 20.70 -1.43
C THR A 826 5.85 19.98 -1.43
N GLY A 827 5.87 18.64 -1.53
CA GLY A 827 4.71 17.77 -1.35
C GLY A 827 4.75 16.23 -1.11
N ASN A 828 3.97 15.36 -1.81
CA ASN A 828 3.14 14.26 -1.18
C ASN A 828 2.84 12.89 -1.96
N SER A 829 2.13 11.87 -1.39
CA SER A 829 2.08 10.36 -1.61
C SER A 829 1.06 9.64 -2.58
N LEU A 830 0.65 8.36 -2.31
CA LEU A 830 0.86 7.29 -3.32
C LEU A 830 -0.13 6.13 -3.71
N TYR A 831 0.30 4.84 -3.83
CA TYR A 831 0.24 4.02 -5.10
C TYR A 831 -1.12 3.93 -5.84
N PRO A 832 -2.21 3.37 -5.28
CA PRO A 832 -3.51 3.31 -5.96
C PRO A 832 -4.06 4.71 -6.28
N SER A 833 -3.59 5.69 -5.53
CA SER A 833 -3.86 7.10 -5.73
C SER A 833 -2.88 7.82 -6.66
N ILE A 834 -1.77 7.21 -7.08
CA ILE A 834 -1.12 7.62 -8.35
C ILE A 834 -2.09 7.34 -9.48
N ILE A 835 -2.59 6.10 -9.54
CA ILE A 835 -3.40 5.58 -10.65
C ILE A 835 -4.56 6.56 -10.92
N LYS A 836 -5.24 6.97 -9.84
CA LYS A 836 -6.18 8.08 -9.84
C LYS A 836 -5.58 9.45 -10.22
N VAL A 837 -4.67 10.02 -9.42
CA VAL A 837 -4.23 11.44 -9.54
C VAL A 837 -3.46 11.72 -10.84
N ARG A 838 -3.00 10.68 -11.55
CA ARG A 838 -2.33 10.75 -12.86
C ARG A 838 -3.15 10.20 -14.01
N ASN A 839 -4.39 9.80 -13.79
CA ASN A 839 -5.28 9.26 -14.82
C ASN A 839 -4.73 7.99 -15.51
N LEU A 840 -4.01 7.14 -14.77
CA LEU A 840 -3.32 5.96 -15.34
C LEU A 840 -4.30 4.82 -15.62
N SER A 841 -4.34 4.38 -16.87
CA SER A 841 -5.02 3.18 -17.34
C SER A 841 -4.41 2.77 -18.71
N TYR A 842 -4.72 1.58 -19.22
CA TYR A 842 -4.10 1.03 -20.44
C TYR A 842 -4.49 1.82 -21.71
N GLU A 843 -5.69 2.38 -21.74
CA GLU A 843 -6.24 3.21 -22.80
C GLU A 843 -5.73 4.65 -22.73
N THR A 844 -5.69 5.26 -21.55
CA THR A 844 -5.24 6.66 -21.38
C THR A 844 -3.75 6.83 -21.56
N ILE A 845 -2.93 5.85 -21.16
CA ILE A 845 -1.48 5.90 -21.34
C ILE A 845 -1.15 5.59 -22.81
N ARG A 846 -0.23 6.38 -23.40
CA ARG A 846 0.12 6.32 -24.83
C ARG A 846 -1.11 6.45 -25.76
N CYS A 847 -2.12 7.24 -25.38
CA CYS A 847 -3.31 7.51 -26.19
C CYS A 847 -2.99 8.18 -27.55
N SER A 848 -3.90 8.01 -28.50
CA SER A 848 -3.84 8.50 -29.90
C SER A 848 -3.74 10.03 -30.03
N HIS A 849 -4.32 10.77 -29.09
CA HIS A 849 -4.41 12.24 -29.11
C HIS A 849 -3.03 12.90 -29.15
N LYS A 850 -2.71 13.60 -30.25
CA LYS A 850 -1.40 14.21 -30.51
C LYS A 850 -1.00 15.21 -29.41
N GLU A 851 -1.96 15.99 -28.93
CA GLU A 851 -1.86 16.98 -27.87
C GLU A 851 -1.53 16.37 -26.49
N CYS A 852 -1.97 15.14 -26.22
CA CYS A 852 -1.72 14.47 -24.93
C CYS A 852 -0.25 14.07 -24.74
N LYS A 853 0.55 14.03 -25.83
CA LYS A 853 2.00 13.75 -25.77
C LYS A 853 2.79 14.75 -24.91
N ALA A 854 2.24 15.94 -24.61
CA ALA A 854 2.84 16.89 -23.67
C ALA A 854 2.71 16.51 -22.18
N ASN A 855 1.77 15.61 -21.85
CA ASN A 855 1.49 15.16 -20.48
C ASN A 855 2.34 13.94 -20.10
N THR A 856 3.67 14.10 -20.16
CA THR A 856 4.63 13.00 -19.99
C THR A 856 4.74 12.47 -18.56
N ILE A 857 4.98 11.16 -18.48
CA ILE A 857 5.32 10.45 -17.25
C ILE A 857 6.83 10.56 -17.01
N PRO A 858 7.26 11.08 -15.84
CA PRO A 858 8.67 11.26 -15.55
C PRO A 858 9.47 9.96 -15.53
N ASP A 859 10.75 10.09 -15.90
CA ASP A 859 11.72 8.98 -15.95
C ASP A 859 11.26 7.79 -16.85
N THR A 860 10.42 8.06 -17.86
CA THR A 860 9.94 7.15 -18.93
C THR A 860 9.74 7.89 -20.27
N ASN A 861 9.36 7.17 -21.34
CA ASN A 861 8.91 7.77 -22.61
C ASN A 861 7.38 7.88 -22.77
N HIS A 862 6.59 7.67 -21.70
CA HIS A 862 5.13 7.60 -21.79
C HIS A 862 4.43 8.96 -21.57
N TRP A 863 3.17 9.06 -22.01
CA TRP A 863 2.27 10.19 -21.77
C TRP A 863 0.87 9.70 -21.40
N VAL A 864 0.02 10.57 -20.84
CA VAL A 864 -1.35 10.23 -20.40
C VAL A 864 -2.40 11.16 -20.98
N CYS A 865 -3.55 10.59 -21.35
CA CYS A 865 -4.74 11.28 -21.84
C CYS A 865 -5.22 12.39 -20.89
N THR A 866 -5.61 13.52 -21.47
CA THR A 866 -6.27 14.65 -20.80
C THR A 866 -7.66 14.96 -21.34
N LYS A 867 -8.24 14.06 -22.15
CA LYS A 867 -9.58 14.19 -22.77
C LYS A 867 -10.63 13.28 -22.16
N HIS A 868 -10.23 12.11 -21.64
CA HIS A 868 -11.10 11.13 -21.02
C HIS A 868 -10.53 10.62 -19.70
N ASN A 869 -11.42 10.27 -18.78
CA ASN A 869 -11.06 9.52 -17.59
C ASN A 869 -10.56 8.12 -17.97
N GLY A 870 -9.59 7.62 -17.22
CA GLY A 870 -9.13 6.25 -17.33
C GLY A 870 -9.99 5.30 -16.52
N LEU A 871 -10.39 4.17 -17.11
CA LEU A 871 -11.24 3.15 -16.49
C LEU A 871 -10.63 2.67 -15.17
N THR A 872 -9.34 2.31 -15.18
CA THR A 872 -8.62 1.91 -13.96
C THR A 872 -8.46 3.06 -12.97
N SER A 873 -8.26 4.29 -13.47
CA SER A 873 -8.16 5.51 -12.64
C SER A 873 -9.45 5.80 -11.88
N MET A 874 -10.61 5.66 -12.53
CA MET A 874 -11.92 5.81 -11.91
C MET A 874 -12.22 4.70 -10.91
N LEU A 875 -12.06 3.44 -11.31
CA LEU A 875 -12.43 2.28 -10.48
C LEU A 875 -11.55 2.22 -9.22
N ILE A 876 -10.24 2.22 -9.39
CA ILE A 876 -9.31 2.17 -8.26
C ILE A 876 -9.35 3.48 -7.46
N GLY A 877 -9.59 4.63 -8.10
CA GLY A 877 -9.71 5.92 -7.44
C GLY A 877 -10.95 6.09 -6.58
N SER A 878 -12.11 5.63 -7.04
CA SER A 878 -13.39 5.71 -6.32
C SER A 878 -13.42 4.73 -5.14
N LEU A 879 -13.03 3.47 -5.36
CA LEU A 879 -12.86 2.47 -4.29
C LEU A 879 -11.87 2.95 -3.21
N ARG A 880 -10.79 3.64 -3.61
CA ARG A 880 -9.80 4.22 -2.70
C ARG A 880 -10.34 5.36 -1.85
N ASP A 881 -11.07 6.29 -2.44
CA ASP A 881 -11.65 7.40 -1.69
C ASP A 881 -12.82 6.98 -0.81
N LEU A 882 -13.66 6.04 -1.27
CA LEU A 882 -14.67 5.40 -0.42
C LEU A 882 -14.03 4.65 0.75
N ARG A 883 -12.92 3.93 0.55
CA ARG A 883 -12.21 3.32 1.68
C ARG A 883 -11.70 4.35 2.68
N VAL A 884 -10.98 5.36 2.20
CA VAL A 884 -10.18 6.26 3.06
C VAL A 884 -11.00 7.38 3.69
N ASN A 885 -11.87 8.01 2.92
CA ASN A 885 -12.61 9.21 3.33
C ASN A 885 -14.02 8.88 3.87
N TYR A 886 -14.55 7.68 3.58
CA TYR A 886 -15.92 7.28 3.91
C TYR A 886 -15.97 6.07 4.85
N TYR A 887 -15.66 4.84 4.43
CA TYR A 887 -15.78 3.65 5.28
C TYR A 887 -14.82 3.65 6.49
N LYS A 888 -13.57 4.11 6.36
CA LYS A 888 -12.67 4.37 7.51
C LYS A 888 -13.23 5.38 8.52
N HIS A 889 -14.19 6.21 8.12
CA HIS A 889 -14.83 7.22 8.98
C HIS A 889 -16.17 6.72 9.54
N LEU A 890 -17.00 6.05 8.75
CA LEU A 890 -18.25 5.41 9.20
C LEU A 890 -17.96 4.33 10.27
N ALA A 891 -16.94 3.48 10.08
CA ALA A 891 -16.53 2.49 11.08
C ALA A 891 -16.11 3.09 12.45
N LYS A 892 -15.86 4.42 12.53
CA LYS A 892 -15.54 5.15 13.77
C LYS A 892 -16.72 5.98 14.31
N LYS A 893 -17.82 6.04 13.58
CA LYS A 893 -19.04 6.79 13.89
C LYS A 893 -20.29 5.91 14.02
N ALA A 894 -20.18 4.64 13.63
CA ALA A 894 -21.21 3.61 13.75
C ALA A 894 -21.90 3.65 15.12
N LYS A 895 -23.23 3.66 15.11
CA LYS A 895 -24.09 3.69 16.30
C LYS A 895 -24.25 2.29 16.88
N THR A 896 -24.19 1.25 16.06
CA THR A 896 -24.26 -0.17 16.49
C THR A 896 -22.96 -0.92 16.23
N GLN A 897 -22.76 -2.04 16.93
CA GLN A 897 -21.63 -2.95 16.68
C GLN A 897 -21.73 -3.60 15.28
N GLU A 898 -22.94 -3.92 14.82
CA GLU A 898 -23.18 -4.47 13.48
C GLU A 898 -22.77 -3.49 12.36
N GLU A 899 -23.16 -2.21 12.47
CA GLU A 899 -22.68 -1.16 11.57
C GLU A 899 -21.16 -1.09 11.54
N LYS A 900 -20.53 -1.09 12.72
CA LYS A 900 -19.09 -1.00 12.91
C LYS A 900 -18.37 -2.19 12.27
N GLU A 901 -18.90 -3.41 12.42
CA GLU A 901 -18.40 -4.62 11.76
C GLU A 901 -18.56 -4.51 10.24
N ARG A 902 -19.76 -4.19 9.74
CA ARG A 902 -20.05 -3.99 8.30
C ARG A 902 -19.08 -3.00 7.65
N TYR A 903 -18.95 -1.79 8.21
CA TYR A 903 -18.05 -0.77 7.67
C TYR A 903 -16.56 -1.16 7.80
N THR A 904 -16.20 -1.97 8.79
CA THR A 904 -14.84 -2.51 8.94
C THR A 904 -14.53 -3.56 7.87
N VAL A 905 -15.43 -4.53 7.65
CA VAL A 905 -15.33 -5.52 6.57
C VAL A 905 -15.19 -4.83 5.22
N VAL A 906 -16.05 -3.86 4.90
CA VAL A 906 -15.98 -3.11 3.63
C VAL A 906 -14.64 -2.38 3.50
N SER A 907 -14.17 -1.71 4.55
CA SER A 907 -12.85 -1.05 4.57
C SER A 907 -11.68 -2.04 4.42
N GLN A 908 -11.85 -3.30 4.81
CA GLN A 908 -10.85 -4.37 4.69
C GLN A 908 -10.90 -5.05 3.31
N ALA A 909 -12.08 -5.36 2.75
CA ALA A 909 -12.23 -5.83 1.37
C ALA A 909 -11.64 -4.83 0.37
N LEU A 910 -11.94 -3.53 0.54
CA LEU A 910 -11.33 -2.46 -0.23
C LEU A 910 -9.79 -2.41 -0.04
N LYS A 911 -9.26 -2.75 1.14
CA LYS A 911 -7.79 -2.85 1.36
C LYS A 911 -7.17 -3.95 0.50
N VAL A 912 -7.80 -5.13 0.43
CA VAL A 912 -7.32 -6.29 -0.35
C VAL A 912 -7.24 -5.92 -1.84
N ILE A 913 -8.32 -5.37 -2.40
CA ILE A 913 -8.39 -4.95 -3.81
C ILE A 913 -7.34 -3.88 -4.12
N LEU A 914 -7.33 -2.76 -3.36
CA LEU A 914 -6.50 -1.61 -3.67
C LEU A 914 -4.99 -1.91 -3.60
N ASN A 915 -4.57 -2.70 -2.61
CA ASN A 915 -3.16 -3.05 -2.48
C ASN A 915 -2.68 -3.98 -3.60
N ALA A 916 -3.55 -4.86 -4.11
CA ALA A 916 -3.23 -5.73 -5.23
C ALA A 916 -3.25 -5.02 -6.60
N SER A 917 -4.15 -4.06 -6.79
CA SER A 917 -4.47 -3.46 -8.09
C SER A 917 -3.28 -2.90 -8.85
N TYR A 918 -2.32 -2.32 -8.14
CA TYR A 918 -1.07 -1.83 -8.73
C TYR A 918 -0.23 -2.97 -9.35
N GLY A 919 -0.09 -4.10 -8.66
CA GLY A 919 0.78 -5.20 -9.10
C GLY A 919 0.24 -5.96 -10.32
N VAL A 920 -1.08 -6.03 -10.45
CA VAL A 920 -1.77 -6.82 -11.50
C VAL A 920 -1.46 -6.31 -12.91
N MET A 921 -1.44 -4.99 -13.14
CA MET A 921 -1.12 -4.40 -14.46
C MET A 921 0.28 -4.74 -14.97
N GLY A 922 1.20 -5.14 -14.07
CA GLY A 922 2.60 -5.50 -14.38
C GLY A 922 2.88 -7.00 -14.33
N ALA A 923 1.86 -7.85 -14.16
CA ALA A 923 1.98 -9.30 -14.21
C ALA A 923 1.62 -9.81 -15.62
N GLU A 924 2.54 -10.45 -16.33
CA GLU A 924 2.34 -10.81 -17.74
C GLU A 924 1.19 -11.80 -17.99
N ILE A 925 0.74 -12.50 -16.94
CA ILE A 925 -0.42 -13.40 -16.90
C ILE A 925 -1.79 -12.67 -16.86
N PHE A 926 -1.80 -11.34 -16.76
CA PHE A 926 -3.03 -10.55 -16.75
C PHE A 926 -3.44 -10.18 -18.17
N PRO A 927 -4.70 -10.42 -18.61
CA PRO A 927 -5.10 -10.12 -20.00
C PRO A 927 -4.96 -8.64 -20.37
N LEU A 928 -5.38 -7.73 -19.47
CA LEU A 928 -5.18 -6.29 -19.60
C LEU A 928 -3.83 -5.81 -19.04
N TYR A 929 -2.80 -6.66 -19.10
CA TYR A 929 -1.42 -6.25 -18.84
C TYR A 929 -1.05 -5.13 -19.78
N PHE A 930 -0.43 -4.08 -19.24
CA PHE A 930 0.10 -3.01 -20.04
C PHE A 930 1.38 -2.53 -19.38
N LEU A 931 2.52 -2.96 -19.92
CA LEU A 931 3.84 -2.60 -19.41
C LEU A 931 4.00 -1.08 -19.25
N PRO A 932 3.50 -0.20 -20.14
CA PRO A 932 3.52 1.24 -19.92
C PRO A 932 2.68 1.74 -18.74
N ALA A 933 1.62 1.03 -18.30
CA ALA A 933 0.89 1.36 -17.08
C ALA A 933 1.59 0.86 -15.82
N ALA A 934 2.16 -0.34 -15.85
CA ALA A 934 2.96 -0.87 -14.75
C ALA A 934 4.27 -0.09 -14.57
N GLU A 935 4.94 0.24 -15.68
CA GLU A 935 6.07 1.14 -15.69
C GLU A 935 5.62 2.52 -15.26
N ALA A 936 4.61 3.19 -15.86
CA ALA A 936 4.19 4.51 -15.38
C ALA A 936 3.78 4.54 -13.90
N THR A 937 3.09 3.52 -13.40
CA THR A 937 2.70 3.42 -11.99
C THR A 937 3.90 3.16 -11.09
N THR A 938 4.90 2.38 -11.52
CA THR A 938 6.18 2.25 -10.82
C THR A 938 7.20 3.32 -11.17
N ALA A 939 6.98 4.20 -12.14
CA ALA A 939 7.95 5.19 -12.63
C ALA A 939 7.57 6.58 -12.16
N VAL A 940 6.27 6.92 -12.14
CA VAL A 940 5.76 7.83 -11.13
C VAL A 940 6.04 7.22 -9.76
N GLY A 941 5.72 5.95 -9.52
CA GLY A 941 6.08 5.18 -8.33
C GLY A 941 7.57 5.03 -8.02
N ARG A 942 8.48 5.44 -8.92
CA ARG A 942 9.94 5.40 -8.74
C ARG A 942 10.54 6.76 -8.77
N HIS A 943 9.97 7.75 -9.44
CA HIS A 943 10.01 9.12 -8.96
C HIS A 943 9.95 8.98 -7.42
N ILE A 944 8.90 8.30 -7.01
CA ILE A 944 8.51 7.80 -5.70
C ILE A 944 9.34 6.67 -5.03
N ILE A 945 9.04 6.48 -3.74
CA ILE A 945 9.78 5.70 -2.72
C ILE A 945 11.12 6.36 -2.43
N MET A 946 11.21 7.69 -2.58
CA MET A 946 12.52 8.37 -2.70
C MET A 946 12.58 9.92 -2.58
N GLU A 947 11.58 10.75 -2.23
CA GLU A 947 11.81 12.22 -1.92
C GLU A 947 12.12 12.43 -0.46
N THR A 948 11.38 11.66 0.27
CA THR A 948 11.88 11.04 1.41
C THR A 948 12.78 9.86 0.95
N ILE A 949 13.03 8.90 1.81
CA ILE A 949 14.34 8.36 2.14
C ILE A 949 15.41 9.45 2.22
N LYS A 950 15.48 10.54 1.42
CA LYS A 950 16.03 11.88 1.74
C LYS A 950 15.31 12.58 2.90
N LYS A 951 14.52 11.83 3.69
CA LYS A 951 13.51 12.33 4.64
C LYS A 951 13.99 12.59 6.10
N CYS A 952 14.34 11.66 7.04
CA CYS A 952 14.44 11.80 8.55
C CYS A 952 15.77 11.45 9.32
N GLN A 953 16.97 11.52 8.73
CA GLN A 953 18.28 11.33 9.41
C GLN A 953 19.12 12.63 9.52
N GLU A 954 18.63 13.81 9.07
CA GLU A 954 19.02 15.27 9.12
C GLU A 954 18.82 15.96 10.52
N SER A 955 17.65 16.53 10.90
CA SER A 955 16.92 16.34 12.20
C SER A 955 16.13 14.94 12.71
N ASN A 956 16.70 15.15 14.04
CA ASN A 956 17.08 14.36 15.34
C ASN A 956 16.43 12.93 15.88
N VAL A 957 16.12 11.59 15.45
CA VAL A 957 16.13 10.32 14.44
C VAL A 957 17.21 9.42 13.54
N GLN A 958 17.36 8.04 13.60
CA GLN A 958 18.26 7.02 12.73
C GLN A 958 17.07 6.17 11.90
N VAL A 959 16.95 6.02 10.53
CA VAL A 959 16.34 4.77 9.85
C VAL A 959 17.41 3.70 9.75
N LEU A 960 16.93 2.49 9.95
CA LEU A 960 17.53 1.20 9.71
C LEU A 960 17.24 0.74 8.26
N TYR A 961 16.01 0.34 7.97
CA TYR A 961 15.58 -0.31 6.72
C TYR A 961 14.42 0.42 5.99
N SER A 962 14.23 0.14 4.69
CA SER A 962 13.17 0.73 3.84
C SER A 962 12.78 -0.22 2.71
N ASP A 963 11.49 -0.44 2.48
CA ASP A 963 10.96 -1.42 1.53
C ASP A 963 9.67 -0.96 0.82
N THR A 964 9.80 -0.52 -0.42
CA THR A 964 8.73 -0.38 -1.45
C THR A 964 7.62 0.63 -1.17
N ASP A 965 7.35 0.93 0.10
CA ASP A 965 6.37 1.84 0.70
C ASP A 965 6.64 2.04 2.22
N SER A 966 7.16 1.01 2.91
CA SER A 966 7.26 0.92 4.39
C SER A 966 8.69 0.98 4.98
N LEU A 967 8.85 1.49 6.22
CA LEU A 967 10.06 2.24 6.63
C LEU A 967 10.43 2.04 8.14
N PHE A 968 11.67 1.64 8.49
CA PHE A 968 12.12 0.99 9.78
C PHE A 968 13.33 1.64 10.52
N ILE A 969 13.33 1.82 11.87
CA ILE A 969 13.62 3.18 12.42
C ILE A 969 13.85 3.42 13.98
N LYS A 970 14.97 3.93 14.60
CA LYS A 970 15.24 3.92 16.12
C LYS A 970 15.29 5.22 17.02
N ASN A 971 14.56 5.15 18.16
CA ASN A 971 13.83 6.14 19.03
C ASN A 971 12.96 7.27 18.41
N PRO A 972 11.68 7.36 18.89
CA PRO A 972 10.77 8.47 18.70
C PRO A 972 10.33 9.19 20.00
N THR A 973 9.35 10.07 19.84
CA THR A 973 8.60 10.94 20.79
C THR A 973 7.50 11.61 19.93
N PRO A 974 6.69 12.60 20.37
CA PRO A 974 5.64 13.25 19.54
C PRO A 974 5.90 14.70 19.04
N GLU A 975 7.16 15.18 18.93
CA GLU A 975 7.69 16.50 18.45
C GLU A 975 8.79 16.62 17.23
N GLN A 976 8.89 15.72 16.19
CA GLN A 976 9.74 15.29 14.98
C GLN A 976 9.18 14.26 13.84
N ILE A 977 8.36 13.13 13.92
CA ILE A 977 7.19 12.78 12.94
C ILE A 977 6.25 13.91 13.27
N ALA A 978 4.99 13.71 13.67
CA ALA A 978 3.86 13.89 12.78
C ALA A 978 3.57 15.20 12.10
N ALA A 979 4.60 16.02 12.13
CA ALA A 979 5.30 16.53 10.98
C ALA A 979 5.96 15.38 10.19
N ILE A 980 6.52 15.51 8.99
CA ILE A 980 6.56 14.71 7.69
C ILE A 980 5.52 14.65 6.30
N ILE A 981 4.19 15.17 6.03
CA ILE A 981 2.72 14.69 5.58
C ILE A 981 1.85 15.73 4.93
N GLU A 982 1.90 16.98 5.39
CA GLU A 982 1.55 18.00 4.42
C GLU A 982 2.65 18.05 3.35
N SER A 983 3.60 17.12 3.49
CA SER A 983 4.32 16.42 2.45
C SER A 983 4.15 14.85 2.34
N ALA A 984 2.89 14.35 2.33
CA ALA A 984 2.23 13.08 1.89
C ALA A 984 0.72 13.18 1.44
N LYS A 985 -0.09 14.17 1.88
CA LYS A 985 -1.46 14.48 1.39
C LYS A 985 -1.68 15.56 0.30
N ASN A 986 -0.96 16.66 0.31
CA ASN A 986 -0.85 17.71 -0.72
C ASN A 986 -0.20 17.14 -2.04
N THR A 987 0.76 17.73 -2.75
CA THR A 987 1.22 17.51 -4.15
C THR A 987 1.04 16.21 -4.98
N HIS A 988 1.13 14.94 -4.53
CA HIS A 988 0.63 13.79 -5.33
C HIS A 988 -0.69 13.20 -4.79
N GLY A 989 -1.19 13.78 -3.70
CA GLY A 989 -2.61 14.04 -3.55
C GLY A 989 -3.31 13.39 -2.36
N VAL A 990 -2.61 12.62 -1.49
CA VAL A 990 -3.30 11.55 -0.72
C VAL A 990 -2.93 11.28 0.76
N ASP A 991 -2.14 10.30 1.21
CA ASP A 991 -2.14 9.92 2.66
C ASP A 991 -0.84 9.27 3.20
N LEU A 992 -0.76 9.22 4.54
CA LEU A 992 0.10 8.43 5.46
C LEU A 992 -0.77 8.02 6.67
N GLU A 993 -0.38 6.98 7.40
CA GLU A 993 -0.60 6.88 8.85
C GLU A 993 0.62 6.26 9.58
N VAL A 994 0.72 6.32 10.94
CA VAL A 994 1.69 5.44 11.63
C VAL A 994 1.37 4.01 11.20
N ASP A 995 2.36 3.19 10.89
CA ASP A 995 2.10 1.75 10.74
C ASP A 995 2.21 1.07 12.12
N LYS A 996 3.32 1.24 12.85
CA LYS A 996 3.59 0.49 14.11
C LYS A 996 4.46 1.23 15.10
N GLU A 997 4.46 0.77 16.36
CA GLU A 997 5.45 1.16 17.37
C GLU A 997 6.07 -0.04 18.10
N TYR A 998 7.35 -0.29 17.80
CA TYR A 998 8.22 -1.23 18.48
C TYR A 998 8.96 -0.61 19.66
N ARG A 999 9.09 -1.41 20.72
CA ARG A 999 10.03 -1.27 21.82
C ARG A 999 11.49 -1.39 21.35
N TYR A 1000 11.77 -2.24 20.36
CA TYR A 1000 13.03 -2.27 19.60
C TYR A 1000 12.90 -3.10 18.31
N VAL A 1001 13.88 -3.01 17.41
CA VAL A 1001 14.07 -3.90 16.24
C VAL A 1001 15.51 -4.42 16.20
N VAL A 1002 15.66 -5.67 15.79
CA VAL A 1002 16.92 -6.34 15.44
C VAL A 1002 16.95 -6.50 13.91
N LEU A 1003 18.07 -6.15 13.26
CA LEU A 1003 18.25 -6.30 11.81
C LEU A 1003 19.60 -6.93 11.49
N SER A 1004 19.60 -7.85 10.53
CA SER A 1004 20.80 -8.25 9.81
C SER A 1004 21.11 -7.29 8.65
N ASN A 1005 22.22 -7.48 7.95
CA ASN A 1005 22.54 -6.83 6.67
C ASN A 1005 21.60 -7.18 5.49
N ARG A 1006 20.68 -8.16 5.63
CA ARG A 1006 19.92 -8.72 4.50
C ARG A 1006 18.63 -7.95 4.21
N LYS A 1007 18.36 -7.61 2.93
CA LYS A 1007 17.09 -6.95 2.54
C LYS A 1007 15.87 -7.82 2.90
N LYS A 1008 14.80 -7.17 3.38
CA LYS A 1008 13.53 -7.77 3.83
C LYS A 1008 13.65 -8.67 5.08
N ASN A 1009 14.75 -8.61 5.82
CA ASN A 1009 15.06 -9.46 6.97
C ASN A 1009 15.19 -8.61 8.26
N TYR A 1010 14.25 -8.77 9.20
CA TYR A 1010 14.26 -8.09 10.52
C TYR A 1010 13.32 -8.75 11.54
N LEU A 1011 13.50 -8.41 12.82
CA LEU A 1011 12.65 -8.77 13.98
C LEU A 1011 12.30 -7.49 14.75
N GLY A 1012 11.04 -7.26 15.10
CA GLY A 1012 10.60 -6.10 15.91
C GLY A 1012 9.63 -6.49 17.02
N VAL A 1013 9.85 -5.97 18.24
CA VAL A 1013 9.00 -6.25 19.41
C VAL A 1013 8.16 -5.02 19.71
N THR A 1014 6.83 -5.10 19.67
CA THR A 1014 5.93 -3.95 19.89
C THR A 1014 5.98 -3.41 21.33
N LYS A 1015 5.40 -2.23 21.61
CA LYS A 1015 5.28 -1.72 22.99
C LYS A 1015 4.57 -2.74 23.91
N ASP A 1016 3.54 -3.40 23.39
CA ASP A 1016 2.76 -4.52 23.96
C ASP A 1016 3.47 -5.89 23.91
N GLY A 1017 4.77 -5.95 23.59
CA GLY A 1017 5.59 -7.18 23.67
C GLY A 1017 5.45 -8.15 22.48
N LYS A 1018 4.54 -7.92 21.54
CA LYS A 1018 4.33 -8.79 20.37
C LYS A 1018 5.50 -8.74 19.38
N VAL A 1019 6.00 -9.90 18.98
CA VAL A 1019 7.16 -10.04 18.08
C VAL A 1019 6.76 -10.19 16.61
N ASP A 1020 6.89 -9.11 15.85
CA ASP A 1020 6.81 -9.11 14.38
C ASP A 1020 8.15 -9.59 13.78
N VAL A 1021 8.09 -10.43 12.75
CA VAL A 1021 9.27 -10.94 12.03
C VAL A 1021 9.05 -10.88 10.53
N LYS A 1022 10.07 -10.48 9.78
CA LYS A 1022 10.14 -10.56 8.31
C LYS A 1022 11.45 -11.21 7.87
N GLY A 1023 11.39 -12.04 6.82
CA GLY A 1023 12.56 -12.58 6.11
C GLY A 1023 13.45 -13.59 6.84
N LEU A 1024 13.45 -13.64 8.17
CA LEU A 1024 14.25 -14.60 8.97
C LEU A 1024 13.92 -16.05 8.59
N THR A 1025 14.95 -16.88 8.40
CA THR A 1025 14.77 -18.29 8.00
C THR A 1025 14.05 -19.11 9.07
N GLY A 1026 14.22 -18.81 10.36
CA GLY A 1026 13.58 -19.54 11.46
C GLY A 1026 12.04 -19.64 11.41
N LYS A 1027 11.34 -18.79 10.63
CA LYS A 1027 9.88 -18.89 10.39
C LYS A 1027 9.49 -19.64 9.10
N LYS A 1028 10.43 -20.23 8.36
CA LYS A 1028 10.16 -21.01 7.14
C LYS A 1028 9.82 -22.47 7.50
N SER A 1029 8.91 -23.07 6.73
CA SER A 1029 8.45 -24.46 6.93
C SER A 1029 9.56 -25.50 6.82
N HIS A 1030 10.60 -25.23 6.02
CA HIS A 1030 11.75 -26.11 5.81
C HIS A 1030 12.87 -26.00 6.85
N THR A 1031 12.76 -25.10 7.84
CA THR A 1031 13.73 -25.06 8.95
C THR A 1031 13.40 -26.19 9.94
N PRO A 1032 14.38 -27.05 10.32
CA PRO A 1032 14.17 -28.15 11.25
C PRO A 1032 13.47 -27.73 12.56
N PRO A 1033 12.49 -28.51 13.06
CA PRO A 1033 11.77 -28.19 14.27
C PRO A 1033 12.65 -27.81 15.47
N PHE A 1034 13.80 -28.46 15.73
CA PHE A 1034 14.66 -28.05 16.86
C PHE A 1034 15.18 -26.62 16.73
N ILE A 1035 15.66 -26.23 15.54
CA ILE A 1035 16.17 -24.88 15.27
C ILE A 1035 15.01 -23.87 15.32
N ARG A 1036 13.83 -24.27 14.82
CA ARG A 1036 12.61 -23.44 14.83
C ARG A 1036 12.10 -23.21 16.26
N ASN A 1037 12.11 -24.24 17.10
CA ASN A 1037 11.68 -24.18 18.50
C ASN A 1037 12.66 -23.33 19.32
N LEU A 1038 13.98 -23.58 19.19
CA LEU A 1038 15.02 -22.73 19.76
C LEU A 1038 14.86 -21.27 19.31
N PHE A 1039 14.65 -21.03 18.01
CA PHE A 1039 14.40 -19.69 17.47
C PHE A 1039 13.17 -19.03 18.13
N TYR A 1040 12.08 -19.76 18.38
CA TYR A 1040 10.93 -19.25 19.13
C TYR A 1040 11.20 -19.04 20.63
N GLU A 1041 12.01 -19.88 21.29
CA GLU A 1041 12.52 -19.61 22.65
C GLU A 1041 13.34 -18.32 22.68
N LEU A 1042 14.21 -18.08 21.68
CA LEU A 1042 14.94 -16.83 21.54
C LEU A 1042 13.97 -15.66 21.32
N LEU A 1043 12.90 -15.80 20.51
CA LEU A 1043 11.87 -14.77 20.33
C LEU A 1043 11.13 -14.45 21.64
N ASP A 1044 10.84 -15.45 22.49
CA ASP A 1044 10.18 -15.26 23.78
C ASP A 1044 11.10 -14.54 24.78
N ILE A 1045 12.36 -14.97 24.91
CA ILE A 1045 13.38 -14.29 25.72
C ILE A 1045 13.50 -12.82 25.27
N LEU A 1046 13.57 -12.60 23.96
CA LEU A 1046 13.61 -11.27 23.34
C LEU A 1046 12.33 -10.45 23.60
N SER A 1047 11.13 -11.06 23.55
CA SER A 1047 9.86 -10.35 23.78
C SER A 1047 9.80 -9.64 25.15
N LYS A 1048 10.45 -10.24 26.15
CA LYS A 1048 10.48 -9.79 27.55
C LYS A 1048 11.54 -8.72 27.84
N VAL A 1049 12.39 -8.38 26.88
CA VAL A 1049 13.43 -7.35 27.04
C VAL A 1049 12.78 -5.96 27.05
N GLU A 1050 12.87 -5.24 28.18
CA GLU A 1050 12.35 -3.87 28.36
C GLU A 1050 13.41 -2.82 27.98
N THR A 1051 14.64 -2.99 28.45
CA THR A 1051 15.74 -2.01 28.42
C THR A 1051 17.03 -2.55 27.79
N ALA A 1052 18.02 -1.68 27.60
CA ALA A 1052 19.35 -2.07 27.12
C ALA A 1052 20.14 -2.92 28.14
N ASN A 1053 19.85 -2.81 29.45
CA ASN A 1053 20.52 -3.61 30.47
C ASN A 1053 19.98 -5.05 30.46
N ASP A 1054 18.67 -5.20 30.22
CA ASP A 1054 18.03 -6.53 30.07
C ASP A 1054 18.58 -7.28 28.85
N PHE A 1055 19.16 -6.57 27.87
CA PHE A 1055 19.81 -7.21 26.72
C PHE A 1055 21.09 -7.96 27.09
N GLU A 1056 21.87 -7.55 28.09
CA GLU A 1056 23.04 -8.33 28.51
C GLU A 1056 22.62 -9.59 29.28
N ALA A 1057 21.55 -9.50 30.08
CA ALA A 1057 20.92 -10.67 30.70
C ALA A 1057 20.26 -11.60 29.65
N ALA A 1058 19.65 -11.04 28.61
CA ALA A 1058 19.07 -11.80 27.50
C ALA A 1058 20.15 -12.44 26.62
N LYS A 1059 21.22 -11.72 26.27
CA LYS A 1059 22.40 -12.26 25.57
C LYS A 1059 23.00 -13.45 26.31
N LYS A 1060 23.12 -13.38 27.64
CA LYS A 1060 23.56 -14.51 28.46
C LYS A 1060 22.58 -15.69 28.29
N LYS A 1061 21.29 -15.50 28.58
CA LYS A 1061 20.26 -16.56 28.42
C LYS A 1061 20.20 -17.15 27.00
N ILE A 1062 20.39 -16.34 25.97
CA ILE A 1062 20.45 -16.74 24.56
C ILE A 1062 21.71 -17.58 24.30
N SER A 1063 22.87 -17.16 24.81
CA SER A 1063 24.12 -17.92 24.71
C SER A 1063 24.04 -19.25 25.46
N ASP A 1064 23.50 -19.24 26.68
CA ASP A 1064 23.24 -20.44 27.49
C ASP A 1064 22.34 -21.42 26.71
N LYS A 1065 21.24 -20.92 26.11
CA LYS A 1065 20.32 -21.72 25.28
C LYS A 1065 20.93 -22.25 23.98
N ILE A 1066 21.74 -21.45 23.29
CA ILE A 1066 22.46 -21.89 22.09
C ILE A 1066 23.50 -22.95 22.46
N SER A 1067 24.20 -22.81 23.58
CA SER A 1067 25.20 -23.80 24.03
C SER A 1067 24.55 -25.08 24.59
N GLU A 1068 23.41 -24.99 25.27
CA GLU A 1068 22.54 -26.12 25.63
C GLU A 1068 22.14 -26.93 24.38
N CYS A 1069 21.65 -26.25 23.35
CA CYS A 1069 21.25 -26.90 22.10
C CYS A 1069 22.45 -27.43 21.30
N ALA A 1070 23.55 -26.68 21.21
CA ALA A 1070 24.79 -27.12 20.57
C ALA A 1070 25.38 -28.37 21.23
N THR A 1071 25.27 -28.48 22.56
CA THR A 1071 25.66 -29.68 23.30
C THR A 1071 24.78 -30.87 22.90
N LYS A 1072 23.44 -30.70 22.89
CA LYS A 1072 22.52 -31.75 22.41
C LYS A 1072 22.75 -32.14 20.94
N VAL A 1073 23.19 -31.23 20.06
CA VAL A 1073 23.55 -31.55 18.67
C VAL A 1073 24.88 -32.31 18.58
N LYS A 1074 25.92 -31.87 19.31
CA LYS A 1074 27.23 -32.54 19.40
C LYS A 1074 27.08 -33.97 19.96
N GLU A 1075 26.31 -34.14 21.02
CA GLU A 1075 26.03 -35.42 21.68
C GLU A 1075 24.97 -36.29 20.97
N LYS A 1076 24.40 -35.82 19.85
CA LYS A 1076 23.33 -36.51 19.10
C LYS A 1076 22.11 -36.85 19.96
N LYS A 1077 21.68 -35.94 20.83
CA LYS A 1077 20.49 -36.06 21.71
C LYS A 1077 19.22 -35.35 21.19
N ILE A 1078 19.26 -34.73 20.00
CA ILE A 1078 18.06 -34.15 19.35
C ILE A 1078 17.31 -35.25 18.57
N PRO A 1079 16.00 -35.49 18.77
CA PRO A 1079 15.24 -36.52 18.05
C PRO A 1079 15.24 -36.37 16.52
N ILE A 1080 15.24 -37.48 15.78
CA ILE A 1080 15.24 -37.49 14.31
C ILE A 1080 14.07 -36.69 13.69
N PRO A 1081 12.82 -36.75 14.19
CA PRO A 1081 11.73 -35.89 13.68
C PRO A 1081 12.01 -34.39 13.86
N ASP A 1082 12.66 -34.00 14.95
CA ASP A 1082 13.01 -32.59 15.20
C ASP A 1082 14.17 -32.10 14.31
N LEU A 1083 14.97 -33.02 13.75
CA LEU A 1083 16.04 -32.75 12.78
C LEU A 1083 15.52 -32.58 11.33
N ALA A 1084 14.23 -32.82 11.07
CA ALA A 1084 13.68 -32.95 9.72
C ALA A 1084 13.63 -31.65 8.91
N PHE A 1085 14.21 -31.67 7.70
CA PHE A 1085 13.95 -30.71 6.64
C PHE A 1085 12.74 -31.17 5.82
N ASN A 1086 11.70 -30.34 5.75
CA ASN A 1086 10.45 -30.65 5.04
C ASN A 1086 10.37 -29.83 3.74
N VAL A 1087 10.32 -30.50 2.58
CA VAL A 1087 10.28 -29.82 1.27
C VAL A 1087 9.28 -30.47 0.32
N MET A 1088 8.33 -29.68 -0.16
CA MET A 1088 7.39 -30.06 -1.23
C MET A 1088 8.10 -30.21 -2.58
N ILE A 1089 7.87 -31.31 -3.30
CA ILE A 1089 8.40 -31.52 -4.65
C ILE A 1089 7.49 -30.91 -5.72
N SER A 1090 8.08 -30.17 -6.66
CA SER A 1090 7.32 -29.44 -7.70
C SER A 1090 7.11 -30.22 -9.00
N LYS A 1091 7.69 -31.42 -9.08
CA LYS A 1091 7.79 -32.38 -10.19
C LYS A 1091 7.97 -33.79 -9.58
N ALA A 1092 7.77 -34.85 -10.35
CA ALA A 1092 8.14 -36.21 -9.93
C ALA A 1092 9.68 -36.36 -9.83
N PRO A 1093 10.22 -37.25 -8.98
CA PRO A 1093 11.68 -37.37 -8.78
C PRO A 1093 12.48 -37.73 -10.04
N ASP A 1094 11.87 -38.42 -11.01
CA ASP A 1094 12.49 -38.75 -12.30
C ASP A 1094 12.58 -37.59 -13.29
N GLU A 1095 11.83 -36.50 -13.07
CA GLU A 1095 11.94 -35.28 -13.89
C GLU A 1095 13.19 -34.42 -13.57
N TYR A 1096 14.09 -34.90 -12.69
CA TYR A 1096 15.30 -34.20 -12.25
C TYR A 1096 16.57 -34.84 -12.84
N ASP A 1097 16.78 -34.60 -14.13
CA ASP A 1097 17.85 -35.17 -14.96
C ASP A 1097 19.27 -34.62 -14.66
N LYS A 1098 19.42 -33.29 -14.56
CA LYS A 1098 20.73 -32.61 -14.62
C LYS A 1098 21.36 -32.29 -13.27
N THR A 1099 20.59 -32.15 -12.20
CA THR A 1099 21.11 -31.79 -10.87
C THR A 1099 20.09 -32.19 -9.81
N VAL A 1100 20.30 -33.34 -9.15
CA VAL A 1100 19.34 -33.92 -8.20
C VAL A 1100 19.36 -33.18 -6.85
N PRO A 1101 18.30 -32.45 -6.47
CA PRO A 1101 18.23 -31.76 -5.19
C PRO A 1101 18.28 -32.72 -3.99
N GLN A 1102 18.55 -32.19 -2.80
CA GLN A 1102 18.65 -32.99 -1.57
C GLN A 1102 17.32 -33.67 -1.20
N HIS A 1103 16.19 -32.97 -1.36
CA HIS A 1103 14.87 -33.55 -1.16
C HIS A 1103 14.53 -34.62 -2.21
N ILE A 1104 15.00 -34.48 -3.46
CA ILE A 1104 14.81 -35.52 -4.49
C ILE A 1104 15.73 -36.73 -4.25
N ARG A 1105 16.92 -36.55 -3.68
CA ARG A 1105 17.75 -37.68 -3.20
C ARG A 1105 17.11 -38.43 -2.03
N ALA A 1106 16.41 -37.75 -1.14
CA ALA A 1106 15.62 -38.41 -0.12
C ALA A 1106 14.36 -39.07 -0.71
N ALA A 1107 13.68 -38.42 -1.66
CA ALA A 1107 12.58 -39.01 -2.43
C ALA A 1107 13.01 -40.31 -3.10
N LYS A 1108 14.18 -40.34 -3.76
CA LYS A 1108 14.74 -41.55 -4.40
C LYS A 1108 15.12 -42.70 -3.47
N LEU A 1109 15.13 -42.46 -2.16
CA LEU A 1109 15.22 -43.51 -1.13
C LEU A 1109 13.82 -43.93 -0.63
N LEU A 1110 12.88 -42.97 -0.57
CA LEU A 1110 11.46 -43.27 -0.32
C LEU A 1110 10.78 -44.00 -1.48
N GLU A 1111 11.20 -43.80 -2.74
CA GLU A 1111 10.68 -44.50 -3.93
C GLU A 1111 10.89 -46.02 -3.87
N GLN A 1112 11.79 -46.50 -3.00
CA GLN A 1112 11.97 -47.92 -2.69
C GLN A 1112 10.92 -48.47 -1.70
N HIS A 1113 10.09 -47.60 -1.11
CA HIS A 1113 9.16 -47.89 -0.01
C HIS A 1113 7.73 -47.36 -0.25
N ARG A 1114 7.56 -46.27 -1.01
CA ARG A 1114 6.27 -45.69 -1.42
C ARG A 1114 6.38 -44.90 -2.73
N GLU A 1115 5.29 -44.81 -3.47
CA GLU A 1115 5.15 -43.89 -4.62
C GLU A 1115 5.29 -42.44 -4.14
N ILE A 1116 5.97 -41.59 -4.93
CA ILE A 1116 6.21 -40.18 -4.60
C ILE A 1116 5.69 -39.26 -5.72
N LYS A 1117 4.65 -38.47 -5.42
CA LYS A 1117 3.88 -37.66 -6.36
C LYS A 1117 4.20 -36.16 -6.29
N ARG A 1118 3.93 -35.47 -7.40
CA ARG A 1118 4.08 -34.01 -7.51
C ARG A 1118 3.15 -33.30 -6.52
N GLY A 1119 3.73 -32.64 -5.51
CA GLY A 1119 3.01 -32.04 -4.39
C GLY A 1119 3.41 -32.63 -3.03
N ASP A 1120 4.02 -33.81 -3.01
CA ASP A 1120 4.41 -34.49 -1.77
C ASP A 1120 5.49 -33.74 -1.00
N ILE A 1121 5.35 -33.72 0.33
CA ILE A 1121 6.33 -33.14 1.25
C ILE A 1121 7.31 -34.23 1.69
N ILE A 1122 8.57 -34.09 1.28
CA ILE A 1122 9.65 -34.99 1.65
C ILE A 1122 10.32 -34.50 2.92
N SER A 1123 10.26 -35.33 3.96
CA SER A 1123 10.86 -35.11 5.28
C SER A 1123 12.21 -35.84 5.37
N TYR A 1124 13.32 -35.11 5.44
CA TYR A 1124 14.66 -35.70 5.37
C TYR A 1124 15.66 -35.09 6.37
N VAL A 1125 16.68 -35.87 6.75
CA VAL A 1125 17.75 -35.47 7.67
C VAL A 1125 19.13 -35.52 7.03
N LYS A 1126 20.13 -34.95 7.70
CA LYS A 1126 21.56 -34.98 7.30
C LYS A 1126 22.28 -36.17 7.93
N ILE A 1127 23.03 -36.90 7.11
CA ILE A 1127 23.87 -38.01 7.54
C ILE A 1127 25.30 -37.84 7.03
N ILE A 1128 26.27 -38.38 7.77
CA ILE A 1128 27.71 -38.19 7.53
C ILE A 1128 28.15 -38.82 6.19
N ASN A 1129 27.65 -40.02 5.92
CA ASN A 1129 28.04 -40.81 4.75
C ASN A 1129 27.19 -40.49 3.52
N LYS A 1130 27.70 -40.82 2.32
CA LYS A 1130 26.90 -40.77 1.08
C LYS A 1130 25.61 -41.60 1.25
N PRO A 1131 24.44 -41.13 0.78
CA PRO A 1131 24.23 -39.98 -0.13
C PRO A 1131 24.13 -38.58 0.53
N GLY A 1132 24.47 -38.45 1.83
CA GLY A 1132 24.53 -37.18 2.57
C GLY A 1132 23.16 -36.65 3.05
N VAL A 1133 22.10 -37.41 2.78
CA VAL A 1133 20.73 -37.21 3.28
C VAL A 1133 20.03 -38.57 3.38
N LYS A 1134 19.07 -38.69 4.29
CA LYS A 1134 18.15 -39.82 4.39
C LYS A 1134 16.73 -39.32 4.70
N PRO A 1135 15.67 -40.04 4.31
CA PRO A 1135 14.33 -39.84 4.86
C PRO A 1135 14.33 -39.96 6.38
N VAL A 1136 13.44 -39.22 7.06
CA VAL A 1136 13.26 -39.32 8.52
C VAL A 1136 12.96 -40.76 8.95
N GLU A 1137 12.10 -41.43 8.17
CA GLU A 1137 11.67 -42.82 8.34
C GLU A 1137 12.82 -43.87 8.28
N MET A 1138 13.96 -43.52 7.68
CA MET A 1138 15.06 -44.46 7.38
C MET A 1138 16.39 -44.15 8.08
N ALA A 1139 16.44 -43.05 8.83
CA ALA A 1139 17.66 -42.58 9.50
C ALA A 1139 17.80 -43.16 10.90
N ARG A 1140 19.04 -43.35 11.35
CA ARG A 1140 19.35 -43.65 12.76
C ARG A 1140 20.16 -42.53 13.40
N GLN A 1141 20.10 -42.46 14.72
CA GLN A 1141 20.71 -41.40 15.52
C GLN A 1141 22.25 -41.37 15.39
N ASP A 1142 22.89 -42.53 15.22
CA ASP A 1142 24.33 -42.67 14.97
C ASP A 1142 24.77 -42.04 13.64
N GLU A 1143 23.94 -42.10 12.60
CA GLU A 1143 24.27 -41.65 11.24
C GLU A 1143 24.29 -40.12 11.09
N ILE A 1144 23.64 -39.41 12.03
CA ILE A 1144 23.37 -37.97 11.96
C ILE A 1144 24.66 -37.15 11.82
N ASP A 1145 24.66 -36.22 10.86
CA ASP A 1145 25.74 -35.25 10.66
C ASP A 1145 25.54 -34.02 11.56
N SER A 1146 26.03 -34.14 12.80
CA SER A 1146 26.04 -33.05 13.77
C SER A 1146 26.79 -31.81 13.26
N ALA A 1147 27.80 -31.94 12.40
CA ALA A 1147 28.53 -30.78 11.88
C ALA A 1147 27.66 -29.97 10.91
N LYS A 1148 26.96 -30.63 9.98
CA LYS A 1148 25.97 -29.98 9.11
C LYS A 1148 24.81 -29.38 9.91
N TYR A 1149 24.34 -30.04 10.98
CA TYR A 1149 23.32 -29.45 11.84
C TYR A 1149 23.80 -28.23 12.63
N MET A 1150 25.07 -28.20 13.05
CA MET A 1150 25.70 -27.00 13.60
C MET A 1150 25.77 -25.88 12.54
N GLU A 1151 26.23 -26.14 11.31
CA GLU A 1151 26.24 -25.16 10.21
C GLU A 1151 24.85 -24.59 9.89
N PHE A 1152 23.80 -25.44 9.89
CA PHE A 1152 22.43 -25.01 9.64
C PHE A 1152 21.83 -24.22 10.81
N MET A 1153 22.17 -24.56 12.05
CA MET A 1153 21.77 -23.80 13.24
C MET A 1153 22.47 -22.43 13.24
N GLU A 1154 23.78 -22.41 13.02
CA GLU A 1154 24.60 -21.21 12.84
C GLU A 1154 24.01 -20.29 11.76
N SER A 1155 23.86 -20.75 10.52
CA SER A 1155 23.33 -19.94 9.40
C SER A 1155 21.87 -19.47 9.58
N THR A 1156 21.10 -20.14 10.44
CA THR A 1156 19.73 -19.74 10.78
C THR A 1156 19.68 -18.72 11.92
N LEU A 1157 20.50 -18.91 12.95
CA LEU A 1157 20.55 -18.02 14.12
C LEU A 1157 21.39 -16.77 13.87
N ASP A 1158 22.40 -16.84 13.00
CA ASP A 1158 23.24 -15.73 12.49
C ASP A 1158 22.43 -14.47 12.19
N GLN A 1159 21.29 -14.62 11.53
CA GLN A 1159 20.39 -13.52 11.16
C GLN A 1159 19.76 -12.77 12.37
N ILE A 1160 19.96 -13.27 13.59
CA ILE A 1160 19.72 -12.59 14.85
C ILE A 1160 21.06 -12.38 15.59
N THR A 1161 21.91 -13.40 15.73
CA THR A 1161 23.12 -13.35 16.58
C THR A 1161 24.22 -12.42 16.05
N SER A 1162 24.42 -12.30 14.72
CA SER A 1162 25.36 -11.33 14.12
C SER A 1162 25.03 -9.91 14.61
N SER A 1163 23.75 -9.58 14.53
CA SER A 1163 23.20 -8.28 14.90
C SER A 1163 23.07 -8.04 16.41
N MET A 1164 23.52 -8.98 17.25
CA MET A 1164 23.62 -8.84 18.70
C MET A 1164 25.07 -8.93 19.22
N ASP A 1165 26.06 -8.89 18.33
CA ASP A 1165 27.49 -9.13 18.63
C ASP A 1165 27.76 -10.53 19.26
N LEU A 1166 26.85 -11.49 19.03
CA LEU A 1166 26.97 -12.87 19.52
C LEU A 1166 27.66 -13.76 18.49
N ASP A 1167 28.98 -13.88 18.67
CA ASP A 1167 29.86 -14.80 17.95
C ASP A 1167 29.53 -16.26 18.30
N PHE A 1168 28.99 -17.00 17.32
CA PHE A 1168 28.53 -18.38 17.51
C PHE A 1168 29.67 -19.33 17.87
N ASP A 1169 30.84 -19.17 17.25
CA ASP A 1169 32.02 -19.99 17.52
C ASP A 1169 32.50 -19.82 18.97
N LYS A 1170 32.51 -18.59 19.49
CA LYS A 1170 32.77 -18.36 20.93
C LYS A 1170 31.75 -19.05 21.83
N ILE A 1171 30.45 -18.97 21.52
CA ILE A 1171 29.37 -19.57 22.34
C ILE A 1171 29.50 -21.10 22.42
N VAL A 1172 30.07 -21.75 21.39
CA VAL A 1172 30.21 -23.21 21.32
C VAL A 1172 31.63 -23.72 21.59
N GLY A 1173 32.54 -22.83 22.01
CA GLY A 1173 33.88 -23.16 22.52
C GLY A 1173 34.99 -23.30 21.45
N ARG A 1174 34.87 -22.66 20.29
CA ARG A 1174 35.86 -22.71 19.20
C ARG A 1174 36.81 -21.49 19.21
N PRO A 1175 38.08 -21.65 18.78
CA PRO A 1175 39.00 -20.53 18.62
C PRO A 1175 38.57 -19.62 17.45
N LYS A 1176 38.68 -18.31 17.64
CA LYS A 1176 38.25 -17.30 16.66
C LYS A 1176 39.09 -17.38 15.38
N GLN A 1177 38.48 -17.78 14.27
CA GLN A 1177 39.15 -17.71 12.96
C GLN A 1177 39.40 -16.25 12.53
N THR A 1178 40.65 -15.93 12.20
CA THR A 1178 41.00 -14.72 11.44
C THR A 1178 40.69 -14.93 9.96
N GLY A 1179 39.80 -14.13 9.40
CA GLY A 1179 39.51 -14.16 7.96
C GLY A 1179 40.71 -13.73 7.11
N LEU A 1180 40.81 -14.28 5.90
CA LEU A 1180 41.92 -14.00 4.96
C LEU A 1180 42.10 -12.50 4.67
N ASP A 1181 41.04 -11.70 4.81
CA ASP A 1181 41.05 -10.25 4.57
C ASP A 1181 42.11 -9.50 5.39
N GLN A 1182 42.49 -9.99 6.58
CA GLN A 1182 43.56 -9.39 7.39
C GLN A 1182 44.97 -9.76 6.91
N PHE A 1183 45.12 -10.78 6.06
CA PHE A 1183 46.41 -11.24 5.53
C PHE A 1183 46.90 -10.45 4.30
N PHE A 1184 46.05 -9.56 3.76
CA PHE A 1184 46.34 -8.74 2.56
C PHE A 1184 46.60 -7.26 2.86
N TRP A 1185 46.65 -6.85 4.14
CA TRP A 1185 46.83 -5.45 4.57
C TRP A 1185 47.81 -5.32 5.75
N SER A 1186 48.89 -6.11 5.72
CA SER A 1186 50.07 -6.03 6.60
C SER A 1186 51.33 -5.82 5.77
#